data_AF-A0A315VIM7-F1
#
_entry.id   AF-A0A315VIM7-F1
#
_cell.length_a   1.000
_cell.length_b   1.000
_cell.length_c   1.000
_cell.angle_alpha   90.00
_cell.angle_beta   90.00
_cell.angle_gamma   90.00
#
_symmetry.space_group_name_H-M   'P 1'
#
loop_
_entity.id
_entity.type
_entity.pdbx_description
1 polymer ?
#
loop_
_entity_poly.entity_id
_entity_poly.type
_entity_poly.pdbx_seq_one_letter_code
_entity_poly.pdbx_strand_id
1 'polypeptide(L)'
;MSNLATKPNSAIFVIYERPPDPLKLLHLHPPYEPAETVFVPGPRETCPPSTSGVQRMRNLRTNMFLFSASKPSLDHLADQQVTVLRDVAASEAAAVKRSSKTVMATGVFVGVFTGVFVGVFVGVFTGVFVDVLDAALCVLRRGVEPAAVWVGTMSRSYNDELQFLEKTGSTSWRIKKGFVPNMQVEGVFYVNDSLEKLIFEELRNACRGGGVGGFLPAMKQIGNVAALPGIVHRSIGLPDVHSGYGFAIGNMAAFDMNDPNAVVSPGGVGFDINCGVRLLRTNLDERDVQPVKEQLAQSLFDHIPVGVGSKGVIPMGAKDLEEALEMGVDWSLREGYAWAEDKEHCEEYGRMLQADPNKVSSKAKKRGLPQLGTLGAGNHYAEIQVVDEIYNEYAAKKMGIDHKGQVCVMIHSGSRGLGHQVATDALVAMEKAMKRDKITVNDRQLACARITSQEGQDYLKGMAAAGNYAWVNRSSMTFLTRQAFSKVFGTTPDDLDMHVIYDVSHNIAKVEEHMVDGKQRTLLVHRKGSTRAFPPHHPLIPVDYQLTGQPVLIGGTMGTCSYVLTGTEQGMAETFGTTCHGAGRALSRAKSRRNLDFQDVLDKLADMGIAIRVASPKLVMEEAPESYKNVTDVVNTCHDAGISKKAIKLRPIAVIKG
;
A
#
# COMPACT_ATOMS: atom_id res chain seq x y z
N MET A 1 -43.90 -55.26 14.60
CA MET A 1 -43.11 -56.51 14.58
C MET A 1 -41.76 -56.21 13.92
N SER A 2 -40.70 -56.93 14.30
CA SER A 2 -39.46 -57.25 13.54
C SER A 2 -39.01 -56.34 12.37
N ASN A 3 -37.72 -55.94 12.23
CA ASN A 3 -36.53 -56.39 12.96
C ASN A 3 -35.34 -55.41 12.89
N LEU A 4 -34.36 -55.72 13.76
CA LEU A 4 -32.96 -55.26 13.82
C LEU A 4 -32.18 -55.40 12.49
N ALA A 5 -30.93 -54.91 12.35
CA ALA A 5 -30.17 -53.76 12.87
C ALA A 5 -28.70 -53.88 12.39
N THR A 6 -28.03 -52.77 12.03
CA THR A 6 -26.56 -52.71 11.84
C THR A 6 -26.00 -51.35 12.24
N LYS A 7 -24.70 -51.29 12.56
CA LYS A 7 -24.04 -50.19 13.29
C LYS A 7 -23.55 -49.04 12.39
N PRO A 8 -23.50 -47.80 12.90
CA PRO A 8 -22.62 -46.76 12.36
C PRO A 8 -21.17 -46.95 12.84
N ASN A 9 -20.19 -46.55 12.03
CA ASN A 9 -18.76 -46.54 12.40
C ASN A 9 -18.22 -45.10 12.50
N SER A 10 -17.58 -44.80 13.64
CA SER A 10 -16.50 -43.83 13.82
C SER A 10 -16.54 -42.52 13.02
N ALA A 11 -17.10 -41.46 13.61
CA ALA A 11 -16.66 -40.10 13.32
C ALA A 11 -15.31 -39.84 14.04
N ILE A 12 -14.29 -39.38 13.31
CA ILE A 12 -12.98 -39.03 13.89
C ILE A 12 -13.04 -37.56 14.34
N PHE A 13 -13.12 -37.34 15.65
CA PHE A 13 -12.93 -36.01 16.23
C PHE A 13 -11.43 -35.68 16.29
N VAL A 14 -10.99 -34.74 15.45
CA VAL A 14 -9.64 -34.16 15.55
C VAL A 14 -9.63 -33.17 16.71
N ILE A 15 -9.04 -33.58 17.83
CA ILE A 15 -8.81 -32.71 18.97
C ILE A 15 -7.56 -31.87 18.67
N TYR A 16 -7.75 -30.55 18.51
CA TYR A 16 -6.64 -29.60 18.55
C TYR A 16 -6.21 -29.41 20.01
N GLU A 17 -5.00 -29.83 20.36
CA GLU A 17 -4.40 -29.51 21.65
C GLU A 17 -4.12 -28.00 21.74
N ARG A 18 -4.54 -27.38 22.86
CA ARG A 18 -4.27 -25.97 23.11
C ARG A 18 -2.88 -25.82 23.76
N PRO A 19 -2.13 -24.72 23.49
CA PRO A 19 -1.06 -24.30 24.38
C PRO A 19 -1.64 -23.97 25.77
N PRO A 20 -0.87 -24.14 26.87
CA PRO A 20 -1.35 -23.96 28.23
C PRO A 20 -1.60 -22.48 28.58
N ASP A 21 -2.69 -22.23 29.30
CA ASP A 21 -3.17 -20.91 29.73
C ASP A 21 -2.50 -20.49 31.06
N PRO A 22 -1.72 -19.39 31.11
CA PRO A 22 -0.82 -19.10 32.23
C PRO A 22 -1.48 -18.33 33.40
N LEU A 23 -2.71 -18.67 33.81
CA LEU A 23 -3.45 -17.91 34.82
C LEU A 23 -4.29 -18.76 35.82
N LYS A 24 -3.64 -19.29 36.87
CA LYS A 24 -4.22 -19.42 38.24
C LYS A 24 -3.25 -20.02 39.28
N LEU A 25 -2.81 -19.18 40.22
CA LEU A 25 -2.30 -19.43 41.60
C LEU A 25 -1.63 -18.10 42.03
N LEU A 26 -1.95 -17.39 43.12
CA LEU A 26 -2.90 -17.61 44.22
C LEU A 26 -3.75 -16.35 44.47
N HIS A 27 -4.86 -16.46 45.20
CA HIS A 27 -5.41 -15.35 45.99
C HIS A 27 -4.80 -15.34 47.39
N LEU A 28 -4.53 -14.15 47.97
CA LEU A 28 -5.17 -13.65 49.20
C LEU A 28 -4.57 -12.30 49.66
N HIS A 29 -5.36 -11.59 50.49
CA HIS A 29 -5.07 -10.33 51.22
C HIS A 29 -5.29 -8.99 50.47
N PRO A 30 -5.63 -7.89 51.23
CA PRO A 30 -6.57 -6.85 50.77
C PRO A 30 -5.90 -5.47 50.48
N PRO A 31 -6.63 -4.42 50.05
CA PRO A 31 -6.01 -3.24 49.42
C PRO A 31 -5.46 -2.23 50.43
N TYR A 32 -4.67 -1.28 49.91
CA TYR A 32 -4.15 -0.12 50.64
C TYR A 32 -4.43 1.15 49.84
N GLU A 33 -4.88 2.21 50.53
CA GLU A 33 -5.15 3.53 49.95
C GLU A 33 -3.86 4.37 49.79
N PRO A 34 -3.85 5.38 48.90
CA PRO A 34 -2.66 6.19 48.64
C PRO A 34 -2.37 7.20 49.76
N ALA A 35 -1.09 7.41 50.06
CA ALA A 35 -0.63 8.45 50.97
C ALA A 35 0.30 9.44 50.23
N GLU A 36 -0.04 10.72 50.29
CA GLU A 36 0.87 11.81 49.94
C GLU A 36 2.03 11.88 50.95
N THR A 37 3.21 12.37 50.55
CA THR A 37 4.11 13.04 51.52
C THR A 37 5.04 14.04 50.85
N VAL A 38 5.39 15.09 51.58
CA VAL A 38 6.12 16.28 51.12
C VAL A 38 7.56 16.29 51.66
N PHE A 39 8.48 16.94 50.94
CA PHE A 39 9.87 17.19 51.35
C PHE A 39 10.02 17.95 52.68
N VAL A 40 11.07 17.65 53.46
CA VAL A 40 11.98 18.62 54.13
C VAL A 40 13.25 17.91 54.66
N PRO A 41 14.45 18.54 54.79
CA PRO A 41 15.73 17.82 54.87
C PRO A 41 16.69 18.16 56.05
N GLY A 42 17.72 17.31 56.25
CA GLY A 42 18.98 17.62 56.98
C GLY A 42 19.35 16.62 58.09
N PRO A 43 20.56 16.69 58.71
CA PRO A 43 21.71 17.60 58.44
C PRO A 43 22.99 16.85 57.98
N ARG A 44 24.21 17.42 58.21
CA ARG A 44 25.52 16.93 57.71
C ARG A 44 26.52 16.65 58.84
N GLU A 45 27.45 15.72 58.60
CA GLU A 45 28.88 15.76 59.00
C GLU A 45 29.65 14.65 58.23
N THR A 46 30.99 14.59 58.07
CA THR A 46 32.12 15.50 58.41
C THR A 46 33.11 15.58 57.22
N CYS A 47 34.41 15.86 57.46
CA CYS A 47 35.59 15.87 56.57
C CYS A 47 36.84 16.00 57.51
N PRO A 48 38.11 16.28 57.09
CA PRO A 48 38.80 16.22 55.79
C PRO A 48 39.83 15.03 55.87
N PRO A 49 41.13 15.03 55.46
CA PRO A 49 42.01 15.89 54.63
C PRO A 49 42.51 15.12 53.35
N SER A 50 43.60 15.42 52.62
CA SER A 50 44.69 16.41 52.73
C SER A 50 45.27 16.80 51.36
N THR A 51 45.55 18.11 51.16
CA THR A 51 46.64 18.73 50.33
C THR A 51 46.93 18.23 48.90
N SER A 52 47.14 19.06 47.88
CA SER A 52 47.26 20.53 47.73
C SER A 52 47.07 20.91 46.24
N GLY A 53 46.89 22.17 45.82
CA GLY A 53 46.66 23.42 46.55
C GLY A 53 47.16 24.64 45.76
N VAL A 54 46.52 25.82 45.95
CA VAL A 54 46.88 27.16 45.42
C VAL A 54 46.65 27.31 43.88
N GLN A 55 46.22 28.43 43.25
CA GLN A 55 45.48 29.70 43.48
C GLN A 55 45.15 30.23 42.04
N ARG A 56 44.29 31.21 41.65
CA ARG A 56 43.32 32.24 42.16
C ARG A 56 42.47 32.64 40.89
N MET A 57 41.45 33.54 40.81
CA MET A 57 40.78 34.51 41.68
C MET A 57 39.36 34.87 41.16
N ARG A 58 38.55 35.55 41.99
CA ARG A 58 37.66 36.75 41.77
C ARG A 58 37.35 37.23 40.33
N ASN A 59 36.19 37.85 39.99
CA ASN A 59 35.11 38.46 40.82
C ASN A 59 33.78 38.75 40.03
N LEU A 60 32.65 38.93 40.75
CA LEU A 60 31.58 39.99 40.70
C LEU A 60 31.34 40.83 39.40
N ARG A 61 30.13 41.33 39.02
CA ARG A 61 28.94 41.77 39.81
C ARG A 61 27.66 42.10 38.94
N THR A 62 26.47 41.84 39.50
CA THR A 62 25.13 42.54 39.42
C THR A 62 24.63 43.43 38.26
N ASN A 63 23.41 43.10 37.79
CA ASN A 63 22.15 43.89 37.64
C ASN A 63 22.12 45.42 37.34
N MET A 64 21.23 45.87 36.42
CA MET A 64 20.02 46.68 36.77
C MET A 64 18.98 46.92 35.63
N PHE A 65 17.69 46.93 36.04
CA PHE A 65 16.45 47.64 35.63
C PHE A 65 16.49 48.82 34.61
N LEU A 66 15.37 49.35 34.03
CA LEU A 66 14.03 48.88 33.53
C LEU A 66 13.21 50.12 33.01
N PHE A 67 12.08 49.90 32.31
CA PHE A 67 10.93 50.81 32.03
C PHE A 67 10.94 51.93 30.94
N SER A 68 9.93 51.84 30.04
CA SER A 68 9.06 52.91 29.46
C SER A 68 9.64 54.02 28.53
N ALA A 69 8.91 54.59 27.54
CA ALA A 69 7.52 54.39 27.07
C ALA A 69 7.31 54.91 25.61
N SER A 70 6.06 54.77 25.12
CA SER A 70 5.36 55.54 24.06
C SER A 70 5.52 55.18 22.55
N LYS A 71 4.48 55.59 21.80
CA LYS A 71 4.14 55.43 20.37
C LYS A 71 4.34 56.79 19.65
N PRO A 72 4.46 56.93 18.30
CA PRO A 72 3.46 56.46 17.32
C PRO A 72 3.97 56.03 15.92
N SER A 73 3.02 55.83 15.00
CA SER A 73 3.17 55.49 13.58
C SER A 73 3.47 56.68 12.66
N LEU A 74 4.04 56.42 11.48
CA LEU A 74 4.01 57.32 10.32
C LEU A 74 4.14 56.53 9.01
N ASP A 75 3.43 56.98 7.98
CA ASP A 75 3.47 56.47 6.61
C ASP A 75 4.50 57.22 5.73
N HIS A 76 4.77 56.66 4.55
CA HIS A 76 5.44 57.28 3.39
C HIS A 76 6.91 57.73 3.56
N LEU A 77 7.84 57.00 2.91
CA LEU A 77 8.87 57.54 2.01
C LEU A 77 9.75 56.41 1.42
N ALA A 78 9.58 56.07 0.13
CA ALA A 78 10.58 55.36 -0.70
C ALA A 78 10.11 55.19 -2.18
N ASP A 79 9.72 56.27 -2.88
CA ASP A 79 9.53 56.19 -4.33
C ASP A 79 10.87 56.46 -5.04
N GLN A 80 11.58 55.39 -5.41
CA GLN A 80 12.75 55.44 -6.30
C GLN A 80 13.15 54.05 -6.82
N GLN A 81 13.80 54.04 -7.99
CA GLN A 81 14.41 52.87 -8.66
C GLN A 81 13.46 51.82 -9.28
N VAL A 82 12.49 52.28 -10.07
CA VAL A 82 12.08 51.52 -11.27
C VAL A 82 13.16 51.68 -12.35
N THR A 83 14.10 50.72 -12.45
CA THR A 83 14.94 50.37 -13.64
C THR A 83 15.71 49.07 -13.32
N VAL A 84 16.19 48.34 -14.33
CA VAL A 84 16.87 47.02 -14.21
C VAL A 84 15.95 45.85 -13.81
N LEU A 85 14.98 45.51 -14.69
CA LEU A 85 14.44 44.14 -14.80
C LEU A 85 13.71 43.87 -16.14
N ARG A 86 14.23 44.41 -17.25
CA ARG A 86 13.65 44.20 -18.60
C ARG A 86 14.59 43.62 -19.66
N ASP A 87 15.91 43.80 -19.53
CA ASP A 87 16.84 43.48 -20.62
C ASP A 87 17.36 42.02 -20.64
N VAL A 88 17.07 41.22 -19.61
CA VAL A 88 17.43 39.80 -19.56
C VAL A 88 16.42 38.92 -20.34
N ALA A 89 15.17 39.34 -20.44
CA ALA A 89 14.12 38.57 -21.12
C ALA A 89 14.16 38.66 -22.66
N ALA A 90 15.03 39.50 -23.23
CA ALA A 90 15.06 39.80 -24.66
C ALA A 90 16.11 38.99 -25.46
N SER A 91 17.10 38.38 -24.80
CA SER A 91 18.24 37.73 -25.47
C SER A 91 18.01 36.25 -25.80
N GLU A 92 17.43 35.47 -24.89
CA GLU A 92 17.28 34.01 -25.09
C GLU A 92 16.22 33.65 -26.14
N ALA A 93 15.18 34.48 -26.30
CA ALA A 93 14.11 34.28 -27.27
C ALA A 93 14.57 34.31 -28.75
N ALA A 94 15.77 34.84 -29.03
CA ALA A 94 16.34 34.93 -30.37
C ALA A 94 17.09 33.65 -30.81
N ALA A 95 17.64 32.86 -29.87
CA ALA A 95 18.52 31.73 -30.19
C ALA A 95 17.76 30.51 -30.75
N VAL A 96 16.54 30.26 -30.26
CA VAL A 96 15.76 29.06 -30.58
C VAL A 96 15.13 29.08 -31.99
N LYS A 97 15.16 30.22 -32.69
CA LYS A 97 14.48 30.43 -33.98
C LYS A 97 15.36 30.27 -35.24
N ARG A 98 16.57 29.70 -35.13
CA ARG A 98 17.51 29.50 -36.26
C ARG A 98 18.20 28.13 -36.29
N SER A 99 17.44 27.03 -36.23
CA SER A 99 17.97 25.67 -36.49
C SER A 99 16.99 24.72 -37.21
N SER A 100 16.04 25.26 -37.98
CA SER A 100 14.98 24.47 -38.64
C SER A 100 14.96 24.62 -40.17
N LYS A 101 15.83 23.87 -40.88
CA LYS A 101 15.63 23.37 -42.26
C LYS A 101 16.85 22.56 -42.77
N THR A 102 16.58 21.36 -43.30
CA THR A 102 17.49 20.50 -44.12
C THR A 102 18.69 19.95 -43.30
N VAL A 103 19.03 18.65 -43.32
CA VAL A 103 19.35 17.74 -44.45
C VAL A 103 18.88 16.30 -44.15
N MET A 104 18.63 15.50 -45.19
CA MET A 104 18.32 14.06 -45.11
C MET A 104 19.59 13.17 -45.09
N ALA A 105 19.38 11.90 -44.70
CA ALA A 105 20.15 10.71 -45.06
C ALA A 105 21.44 10.37 -44.27
N THR A 106 21.47 9.09 -43.85
CA THR A 106 22.62 8.19 -43.68
C THR A 106 24.03 8.78 -43.48
N GLY A 107 24.58 8.62 -42.28
CA GLY A 107 26.01 8.76 -42.02
C GLY A 107 26.43 8.11 -40.70
N VAL A 108 27.18 7.01 -40.77
CA VAL A 108 27.88 6.45 -39.59
C VAL A 108 29.18 7.23 -39.40
N PHE A 109 29.44 7.72 -38.18
CA PHE A 109 30.76 8.21 -37.82
C PHE A 109 31.14 7.84 -36.38
N VAL A 110 32.37 7.36 -36.22
CA VAL A 110 32.98 7.03 -34.92
C VAL A 110 33.87 8.21 -34.51
N GLY A 111 33.72 8.68 -33.26
CA GLY A 111 34.48 9.81 -32.70
C GLY A 111 35.23 9.39 -31.43
N VAL A 112 36.54 9.62 -31.40
CA VAL A 112 37.45 9.18 -30.33
C VAL A 112 37.48 10.17 -29.16
N PHE A 113 37.64 9.66 -27.94
CA PHE A 113 37.87 10.45 -26.73
C PHE A 113 39.28 11.08 -26.72
N THR A 114 39.35 12.39 -26.47
CA THR A 114 40.50 13.05 -25.83
C THR A 114 39.97 14.02 -24.76
N GLY A 115 40.70 14.16 -23.65
CA GLY A 115 40.27 14.99 -22.52
C GLY A 115 41.45 15.70 -21.85
N VAL A 116 41.17 16.82 -21.19
CA VAL A 116 42.15 17.62 -20.43
C VAL A 116 41.52 18.05 -19.11
N PHE A 117 42.31 18.05 -18.03
CA PHE A 117 41.91 18.47 -16.68
C PHE A 117 41.94 19.99 -16.50
N VAL A 118 41.09 20.50 -15.59
CA VAL A 118 41.39 21.30 -14.38
C VAL A 118 40.08 21.38 -13.58
N GLY A 119 40.10 21.60 -12.26
CA GLY A 119 38.89 21.53 -11.44
C GLY A 119 38.92 22.31 -10.13
N VAL A 120 37.98 21.94 -9.25
CA VAL A 120 37.74 22.48 -7.89
C VAL A 120 37.16 23.91 -7.83
N PHE A 121 35.84 23.98 -7.60
CA PHE A 121 35.32 24.61 -6.38
C PHE A 121 34.00 23.95 -5.97
N VAL A 122 33.71 23.87 -4.67
CA VAL A 122 32.52 23.17 -4.13
C VAL A 122 31.43 24.18 -3.80
N GLY A 123 30.23 23.99 -4.37
CA GLY A 123 29.02 24.76 -4.07
C GLY A 123 27.82 23.83 -3.95
N VAL A 124 27.11 23.89 -2.82
CA VAL A 124 26.03 22.96 -2.47
C VAL A 124 24.75 23.27 -3.27
N PHE A 125 24.27 22.32 -4.09
CA PHE A 125 22.84 22.09 -4.38
C PHE A 125 22.62 20.75 -5.12
N THR A 126 21.34 20.36 -5.32
CA THR A 126 20.84 19.22 -6.14
C THR A 126 21.19 17.77 -5.72
N GLY A 127 20.69 17.33 -4.55
CA GLY A 127 20.73 15.92 -4.11
C GLY A 127 19.54 15.02 -4.54
N VAL A 128 18.76 15.37 -5.57
CA VAL A 128 17.46 14.71 -5.89
C VAL A 128 17.32 14.25 -7.35
N PHE A 129 18.17 14.72 -8.27
CA PHE A 129 18.05 14.39 -9.71
C PHE A 129 18.93 13.23 -10.18
N VAL A 130 19.82 12.71 -9.32
CA VAL A 130 20.83 11.70 -9.71
C VAL A 130 20.25 10.27 -9.68
N ASP A 131 19.51 9.88 -8.63
CA ASP A 131 19.04 8.50 -8.42
C ASP A 131 18.17 7.95 -9.57
N VAL A 132 17.36 8.80 -10.21
CA VAL A 132 16.52 8.41 -11.36
C VAL A 132 17.35 8.27 -12.64
N LEU A 133 18.41 9.08 -12.79
CA LEU A 133 19.25 9.07 -13.98
C LEU A 133 20.30 7.95 -13.93
N ASP A 134 20.88 7.65 -12.77
CA ASP A 134 21.82 6.53 -12.61
C ASP A 134 21.14 5.17 -12.80
N ALA A 135 19.86 5.03 -12.43
CA ALA A 135 19.08 3.84 -12.75
C ALA A 135 18.95 3.60 -14.27
N ALA A 136 18.85 4.66 -15.07
CA ALA A 136 18.84 4.58 -16.53
C ALA A 136 20.25 4.44 -17.15
N LEU A 137 21.24 5.17 -16.62
CA LEU A 137 22.61 5.18 -17.15
C LEU A 137 23.40 3.91 -16.81
N CYS A 138 23.09 3.22 -15.70
CA CYS A 138 23.68 1.92 -15.39
C CYS A 138 23.27 0.83 -16.41
N VAL A 139 22.07 0.95 -17.00
CA VAL A 139 21.63 0.11 -18.13
C VAL A 139 22.39 0.46 -19.42
N LEU A 140 22.60 1.75 -19.68
CA LEU A 140 23.25 2.25 -20.90
C LEU A 140 24.78 2.08 -20.94
N ARG A 141 25.45 1.83 -19.80
CA ARG A 141 26.91 1.67 -19.70
C ARG A 141 27.44 0.24 -19.82
N ARG A 142 26.58 -0.75 -20.03
CA ARG A 142 27.00 -2.12 -20.38
C ARG A 142 26.78 -2.34 -21.87
N GLY A 143 27.81 -2.82 -22.57
CA GLY A 143 27.80 -2.98 -24.02
C GLY A 143 26.59 -3.81 -24.48
N VAL A 144 25.82 -3.27 -25.41
CA VAL A 144 24.69 -3.97 -26.03
C VAL A 144 25.25 -4.98 -27.01
N GLU A 145 25.43 -6.22 -26.57
CA GLU A 145 25.40 -7.36 -27.49
C GLU A 145 24.06 -7.31 -28.24
N PRO A 146 24.02 -7.53 -29.57
CA PRO A 146 22.80 -7.43 -30.35
C PRO A 146 21.77 -8.42 -29.79
N ALA A 147 20.62 -7.88 -29.36
CA ALA A 147 19.58 -8.68 -28.73
C ALA A 147 19.22 -9.87 -29.63
N ALA A 148 19.31 -11.09 -29.09
CA ALA A 148 18.97 -12.30 -29.82
C ALA A 148 17.57 -12.16 -30.42
N VAL A 149 17.48 -12.26 -31.75
CA VAL A 149 16.25 -12.06 -32.51
C VAL A 149 15.25 -13.13 -32.07
N TRP A 150 14.32 -12.74 -31.19
CA TRP A 150 13.18 -13.58 -30.85
C TRP A 150 12.39 -13.82 -32.13
N VAL A 151 12.29 -15.09 -32.52
CA VAL A 151 11.44 -15.51 -33.65
C VAL A 151 10.02 -15.12 -33.29
N GLY A 152 9.51 -14.10 -33.97
CA GLY A 152 8.27 -13.44 -33.58
C GLY A 152 7.09 -14.39 -33.63
N THR A 153 6.38 -14.54 -32.51
CA THR A 153 4.95 -14.79 -32.60
C THR A 153 4.35 -13.65 -33.39
N MET A 154 3.72 -13.94 -34.54
CA MET A 154 3.11 -12.90 -35.36
C MET A 154 2.13 -12.10 -34.49
N SER A 155 2.15 -10.77 -34.61
CA SER A 155 1.21 -9.90 -33.91
C SER A 155 -0.21 -10.19 -34.41
N ARG A 156 -0.91 -11.11 -33.73
CA ARG A 156 -2.29 -11.49 -34.01
C ARG A 156 -3.18 -10.24 -34.07
N SER A 157 -4.12 -10.24 -35.02
CA SER A 157 -5.09 -9.17 -35.10
C SER A 157 -6.03 -9.24 -33.90
N TYR A 158 -6.70 -8.12 -33.60
CA TYR A 158 -7.71 -8.08 -32.54
C TYR A 158 -8.79 -9.16 -32.73
N ASN A 159 -9.15 -9.48 -33.98
CA ASN A 159 -10.15 -10.51 -34.29
C ASN A 159 -9.65 -11.95 -34.03
N ASP A 160 -8.34 -12.19 -34.15
CA ASP A 160 -7.72 -13.47 -33.80
C ASP A 160 -7.60 -13.62 -32.28
N GLU A 161 -7.32 -12.52 -31.57
CA GLU A 161 -7.30 -12.49 -30.11
C GLU A 161 -8.68 -12.79 -29.51
N LEU A 162 -9.76 -12.27 -30.11
CA LEU A 162 -11.13 -12.55 -29.67
C LEU A 162 -11.50 -14.04 -29.69
N GLN A 163 -10.90 -14.88 -30.54
CA GLN A 163 -11.22 -16.31 -30.64
C GLN A 163 -10.91 -17.10 -29.35
N PHE A 164 -10.02 -16.56 -28.51
CA PHE A 164 -9.63 -17.14 -27.23
C PHE A 164 -10.47 -16.62 -26.05
N LEU A 165 -11.37 -15.66 -26.27
CA LEU A 165 -12.17 -15.00 -25.24
C LEU A 165 -13.62 -15.48 -25.31
N GLU A 166 -14.18 -15.91 -24.19
CA GLU A 166 -15.53 -16.47 -24.09
C GLU A 166 -16.26 -15.90 -22.88
N LYS A 167 -17.42 -15.26 -23.06
CA LYS A 167 -18.24 -14.76 -21.95
C LYS A 167 -18.93 -15.96 -21.29
N THR A 168 -18.58 -16.24 -20.04
CA THR A 168 -19.02 -17.42 -19.28
C THR A 168 -20.19 -17.15 -18.34
N GLY A 169 -20.52 -15.88 -18.11
CA GLY A 169 -21.67 -15.44 -17.32
C GLY A 169 -21.99 -13.97 -17.57
N SER A 170 -22.92 -13.40 -16.81
CA SER A 170 -23.24 -11.96 -16.85
C SER A 170 -22.01 -11.09 -16.58
N THR A 171 -21.20 -11.49 -15.59
CA THR A 171 -20.04 -10.75 -15.07
C THR A 171 -18.69 -11.41 -15.30
N SER A 172 -18.60 -12.53 -16.03
CA SER A 172 -17.36 -13.32 -16.15
C SER A 172 -17.01 -13.71 -17.58
N TRP A 173 -15.70 -13.71 -17.86
CA TRP A 173 -15.08 -14.09 -19.12
C TRP A 173 -13.92 -15.07 -18.89
N ARG A 174 -13.77 -16.03 -19.80
CA ARG A 174 -12.68 -17.02 -19.86
C ARG A 174 -11.66 -16.63 -20.92
N ILE A 175 -10.38 -16.79 -20.60
CA ILE A 175 -9.23 -16.71 -21.51
C ILE A 175 -8.71 -18.13 -21.74
N LYS A 176 -8.98 -18.67 -22.94
CA LYS A 176 -8.63 -20.03 -23.35
C LYS A 176 -7.11 -20.22 -23.46
N LYS A 177 -6.65 -21.45 -23.21
CA LYS A 177 -5.24 -21.84 -23.46
C LYS A 177 -4.84 -21.54 -24.91
N GLY A 178 -3.63 -21.03 -25.10
CA GLY A 178 -3.16 -20.53 -26.40
C GLY A 178 -3.42 -19.04 -26.65
N PHE A 179 -4.09 -18.32 -25.73
CA PHE A 179 -4.13 -16.86 -25.77
C PHE A 179 -2.73 -16.24 -25.65
N VAL A 180 -1.82 -16.91 -24.95
CA VAL A 180 -0.37 -16.71 -25.01
C VAL A 180 0.33 -18.08 -25.05
N PRO A 181 1.62 -18.17 -25.40
CA PRO A 181 2.38 -19.41 -25.31
C PRO A 181 2.39 -19.99 -23.89
N ASN A 182 2.59 -21.31 -23.78
CA ASN A 182 2.91 -22.01 -22.52
C ASN A 182 1.83 -21.99 -21.41
N MET A 183 0.58 -21.58 -21.68
CA MET A 183 -0.51 -21.56 -20.69
C MET A 183 -0.79 -22.94 -20.05
N GLN A 184 -0.51 -23.06 -18.75
CA GLN A 184 -0.68 -24.26 -17.94
C GLN A 184 -2.09 -24.38 -17.39
N VAL A 185 -2.76 -23.25 -17.13
CA VAL A 185 -4.18 -23.13 -16.76
C VAL A 185 -4.93 -22.21 -17.72
N GLU A 186 -6.24 -22.07 -17.56
CA GLU A 186 -7.02 -21.01 -18.22
C GLU A 186 -6.91 -19.69 -17.42
N GLY A 187 -7.11 -18.56 -18.10
CA GLY A 187 -7.37 -17.30 -17.42
C GLY A 187 -8.87 -17.08 -17.23
N VAL A 188 -9.27 -16.31 -16.23
CA VAL A 188 -10.62 -15.75 -16.07
C VAL A 188 -10.50 -14.28 -15.71
N PHE A 189 -11.45 -13.45 -16.16
CA PHE A 189 -11.62 -12.10 -15.63
C PHE A 189 -13.08 -11.75 -15.39
N TYR A 190 -13.33 -10.94 -14.37
CA TYR A 190 -14.66 -10.46 -13.99
C TYR A 190 -14.86 -9.01 -14.43
N VAL A 191 -15.92 -8.71 -15.19
CA VAL A 191 -16.31 -7.36 -15.64
C VAL A 191 -17.82 -7.27 -15.89
N ASN A 192 -18.45 -6.15 -15.56
CA ASN A 192 -19.76 -5.77 -16.10
C ASN A 192 -19.62 -5.03 -17.45
N ASP A 193 -20.73 -4.71 -18.11
CA ASP A 193 -20.75 -4.05 -19.43
C ASP A 193 -20.15 -2.63 -19.45
N SER A 194 -19.87 -2.02 -18.29
CA SER A 194 -19.11 -0.76 -18.17
C SER A 194 -17.61 -1.05 -18.27
N LEU A 195 -17.13 -1.96 -17.41
CA LEU A 195 -15.71 -2.33 -17.29
C LEU A 195 -15.20 -3.17 -18.48
N GLU A 196 -16.07 -3.96 -19.10
CA GLU A 196 -15.78 -4.76 -20.30
C GLU A 196 -15.23 -3.88 -21.43
N LYS A 197 -15.85 -2.71 -21.66
CA LYS A 197 -15.43 -1.77 -22.70
C LYS A 197 -13.97 -1.33 -22.50
N LEU A 198 -13.56 -1.05 -21.26
CA LEU A 198 -12.22 -0.57 -20.93
C LEU A 198 -11.15 -1.65 -21.19
N ILE A 199 -11.37 -2.88 -20.72
CA ILE A 199 -10.38 -3.97 -20.86
C ILE A 199 -10.28 -4.47 -22.32
N PHE A 200 -11.39 -4.49 -23.06
CA PHE A 200 -11.37 -4.81 -24.49
C PHE A 200 -10.78 -3.67 -25.35
N GLU A 201 -10.88 -2.40 -24.93
CA GLU A 201 -10.18 -1.30 -25.60
C GLU A 201 -8.66 -1.37 -25.37
N GLU A 202 -8.22 -1.72 -24.16
CA GLU A 202 -6.80 -1.92 -23.82
C GLU A 202 -6.16 -2.98 -24.75
N LEU A 203 -6.81 -4.14 -24.92
CA LEU A 203 -6.39 -5.17 -25.87
C LEU A 203 -6.42 -4.68 -27.33
N ARG A 204 -7.48 -3.98 -27.74
CA ARG A 204 -7.62 -3.44 -29.11
C ARG A 204 -6.52 -2.44 -29.46
N ASN A 205 -6.12 -1.60 -28.51
CA ASN A 205 -5.04 -0.63 -28.70
C ASN A 205 -3.66 -1.30 -28.73
N ALA A 206 -3.43 -2.36 -27.94
CA ALA A 206 -2.21 -3.17 -28.05
C ALA A 206 -2.04 -3.82 -29.43
N CYS A 207 -3.11 -4.41 -29.99
CA CYS A 207 -3.11 -4.99 -31.35
C CYS A 207 -2.85 -3.96 -32.47
N ARG A 208 -3.15 -2.67 -32.24
CA ARG A 208 -2.92 -1.58 -33.22
C ARG A 208 -1.48 -1.07 -33.23
N GLY A 209 -0.77 -1.13 -32.10
CA GLY A 209 0.56 -0.51 -31.93
C GLY A 209 1.75 -1.36 -32.41
N GLY A 210 1.51 -2.52 -33.03
CA GLY A 210 2.59 -3.44 -33.43
C GLY A 210 3.47 -3.93 -32.28
N GLY A 211 2.98 -3.86 -31.03
CA GLY A 211 3.72 -4.19 -29.82
C GLY A 211 4.73 -3.13 -29.33
N VAL A 212 4.86 -1.98 -29.99
CA VAL A 212 5.91 -0.99 -29.67
C VAL A 212 5.41 0.09 -28.70
N GLY A 213 6.07 0.22 -27.54
CA GLY A 213 5.99 1.41 -26.69
C GLY A 213 4.84 1.49 -25.67
N GLY A 214 4.07 0.42 -25.46
CA GLY A 214 3.01 0.34 -24.45
C GLY A 214 3.31 -0.67 -23.32
N PHE A 215 2.52 -0.63 -22.25
CA PHE A 215 2.43 -1.76 -21.32
C PHE A 215 1.65 -2.91 -22.00
N LEU A 216 1.96 -4.14 -21.60
CA LEU A 216 1.22 -5.33 -22.05
C LEU A 216 -0.18 -5.31 -21.41
N PRO A 217 -1.29 -5.42 -22.18
CA PRO A 217 -2.64 -5.25 -21.66
C PRO A 217 -2.99 -6.32 -20.63
N ALA A 218 -3.89 -6.00 -19.70
CA ALA A 218 -4.23 -6.81 -18.53
C ALA A 218 -4.61 -8.25 -18.90
N MET A 219 -5.41 -8.46 -19.95
CA MET A 219 -5.73 -9.83 -20.43
C MET A 219 -4.48 -10.65 -20.78
N LYS A 220 -3.50 -10.04 -21.43
CA LYS A 220 -2.24 -10.70 -21.82
C LYS A 220 -1.34 -10.95 -20.62
N GLN A 221 -1.39 -10.08 -19.60
CA GLN A 221 -0.73 -10.33 -18.33
C GLN A 221 -1.37 -11.49 -17.55
N ILE A 222 -2.71 -11.53 -17.46
CA ILE A 222 -3.45 -12.68 -16.88
C ILE A 222 -3.07 -13.99 -17.60
N GLY A 223 -3.02 -13.97 -18.93
CA GLY A 223 -2.57 -15.10 -19.75
C GLY A 223 -1.11 -15.51 -19.51
N ASN A 224 -0.19 -14.55 -19.39
CA ASN A 224 1.22 -14.83 -19.11
C ASN A 224 1.42 -15.38 -17.68
N VAL A 225 0.62 -14.94 -16.71
CA VAL A 225 0.57 -15.54 -15.37
C VAL A 225 0.01 -16.97 -15.42
N ALA A 226 -1.00 -17.23 -16.26
CA ALA A 226 -1.51 -18.58 -16.53
C ALA A 226 -0.47 -19.54 -17.16
N ALA A 227 0.69 -19.05 -17.59
CA ALA A 227 1.80 -19.84 -18.12
C ALA A 227 2.91 -20.14 -17.08
N LEU A 228 2.82 -19.61 -15.86
CA LEU A 228 3.85 -19.79 -14.83
C LEU A 228 3.88 -21.23 -14.27
N PRO A 229 5.07 -21.81 -13.98
CA PRO A 229 5.16 -23.17 -13.45
C PRO A 229 4.46 -23.38 -12.11
N GLY A 230 3.69 -24.47 -12.01
CA GLY A 230 3.00 -24.89 -10.79
C GLY A 230 1.81 -24.03 -10.37
N ILE A 231 1.31 -23.16 -11.26
CA ILE A 231 0.03 -22.46 -11.04
C ILE A 231 -1.13 -23.46 -11.05
N VAL A 232 -2.06 -23.34 -10.09
CA VAL A 232 -3.24 -24.20 -9.98
C VAL A 232 -4.52 -23.49 -10.37
N HIS A 233 -5.52 -24.28 -10.77
CA HIS A 233 -6.86 -23.85 -11.16
C HIS A 233 -6.91 -22.82 -12.31
N ARG A 234 -6.69 -21.52 -12.04
CA ARG A 234 -6.85 -20.40 -12.97
C ARG A 234 -5.95 -19.22 -12.60
N SER A 235 -5.59 -18.39 -13.60
CA SER A 235 -5.13 -17.02 -13.37
C SER A 235 -6.33 -16.08 -13.40
N ILE A 236 -6.56 -15.27 -12.37
CA ILE A 236 -7.83 -14.57 -12.17
C ILE A 236 -7.61 -13.05 -12.14
N GLY A 237 -8.31 -12.32 -13.02
CA GLY A 237 -8.44 -10.87 -13.01
C GLY A 237 -9.77 -10.41 -12.39
N LEU A 238 -9.71 -9.51 -11.42
CA LEU A 238 -10.86 -8.92 -10.75
C LEU A 238 -11.35 -7.66 -11.49
N PRO A 239 -12.51 -7.07 -11.16
CA PRO A 239 -13.07 -6.00 -12.00
C PRO A 239 -12.26 -4.69 -12.03
N ASP A 240 -11.42 -4.49 -11.02
CA ASP A 240 -10.41 -3.43 -10.95
C ASP A 240 -9.18 -3.70 -11.84
N VAL A 241 -9.07 -4.87 -12.50
CA VAL A 241 -7.85 -5.30 -13.20
C VAL A 241 -7.36 -4.37 -14.32
N HIS A 242 -6.06 -4.04 -14.33
CA HIS A 242 -5.41 -3.15 -15.29
C HIS A 242 -3.90 -3.43 -15.41
N SER A 243 -3.28 -2.99 -16.51
CA SER A 243 -1.83 -3.15 -16.78
C SER A 243 -0.94 -2.87 -15.56
N GLY A 244 -0.12 -3.85 -15.19
CA GLY A 244 0.86 -3.78 -14.09
C GLY A 244 2.28 -4.15 -14.52
N TYR A 245 3.16 -4.44 -13.55
CA TYR A 245 4.48 -5.01 -13.79
C TYR A 245 4.43 -6.55 -13.76
N GLY A 246 4.56 -7.21 -14.91
CA GLY A 246 4.45 -8.68 -15.05
C GLY A 246 3.02 -9.18 -14.87
N PHE A 247 2.59 -9.34 -13.62
CA PHE A 247 1.17 -9.53 -13.29
C PHE A 247 0.43 -8.19 -13.48
N ALA A 248 -0.83 -8.25 -13.89
CA ALA A 248 -1.71 -7.09 -13.81
C ALA A 248 -1.95 -6.68 -12.34
N ILE A 249 -2.32 -5.42 -12.10
CA ILE A 249 -2.89 -5.02 -10.80
C ILE A 249 -4.36 -5.41 -10.85
N GLY A 250 -4.91 -6.02 -9.80
CA GLY A 250 -6.21 -6.72 -9.83
C GLY A 250 -6.10 -8.18 -10.24
N ASN A 251 -4.91 -8.78 -10.23
CA ASN A 251 -4.68 -10.17 -10.62
C ASN A 251 -4.24 -11.00 -9.39
N MET A 252 -4.87 -12.18 -9.25
CA MET A 252 -4.54 -13.20 -8.27
C MET A 252 -4.21 -14.52 -8.97
N ALA A 253 -3.23 -15.25 -8.44
CA ALA A 253 -2.90 -16.61 -8.84
C ALA A 253 -2.37 -17.42 -7.65
N ALA A 254 -2.69 -18.71 -7.61
CA ALA A 254 -2.26 -19.63 -6.56
C ALA A 254 -1.32 -20.71 -7.13
N PHE A 255 -0.33 -21.12 -6.33
CA PHE A 255 0.71 -22.07 -6.71
C PHE A 255 0.79 -23.20 -5.67
N ASP A 256 0.91 -24.47 -6.09
CA ASP A 256 0.90 -25.62 -5.18
C ASP A 256 2.21 -25.72 -4.39
N MET A 257 2.18 -25.63 -3.06
CA MET A 257 3.38 -25.73 -2.23
C MET A 257 4.09 -27.09 -2.35
N ASN A 258 3.41 -28.11 -2.85
CA ASN A 258 3.94 -29.48 -3.01
C ASN A 258 4.52 -29.75 -4.40
N ASP A 259 4.28 -28.88 -5.40
CA ASP A 259 4.93 -29.02 -6.71
C ASP A 259 6.35 -28.41 -6.63
N PRO A 260 7.43 -29.19 -6.84
CA PRO A 260 8.80 -28.64 -6.88
C PRO A 260 9.01 -27.64 -8.04
N ASN A 261 8.06 -27.53 -8.97
CA ASN A 261 8.06 -26.52 -10.01
C ASN A 261 7.38 -25.20 -9.62
N ALA A 262 6.54 -25.17 -8.58
CA ALA A 262 5.79 -23.99 -8.17
C ALA A 262 6.73 -22.80 -7.88
N VAL A 263 6.30 -21.61 -8.29
CA VAL A 263 7.11 -20.38 -8.22
C VAL A 263 6.54 -19.32 -7.29
N VAL A 264 7.43 -18.48 -6.78
CA VAL A 264 7.11 -17.19 -6.16
C VAL A 264 7.64 -16.06 -7.05
N SER A 265 6.84 -14.99 -7.21
CA SER A 265 7.22 -13.81 -7.99
C SER A 265 6.91 -12.50 -7.26
N PRO A 266 7.91 -11.62 -7.03
CA PRO A 266 7.68 -10.24 -6.59
C PRO A 266 6.79 -9.46 -7.57
N GLY A 267 6.81 -9.83 -8.85
CA GLY A 267 5.89 -9.29 -9.85
C GLY A 267 4.42 -9.61 -9.55
N GLY A 268 4.12 -10.71 -8.86
CA GLY A 268 2.78 -11.12 -8.42
C GLY A 268 2.36 -10.62 -7.03
N VAL A 269 3.25 -9.94 -6.31
CA VAL A 269 2.96 -9.26 -5.05
C VAL A 269 2.85 -7.75 -5.25
N GLY A 270 3.72 -7.18 -6.09
CA GLY A 270 3.88 -5.74 -6.26
C GLY A 270 5.05 -5.17 -5.45
N PHE A 271 5.41 -3.91 -5.75
CA PHE A 271 6.54 -3.25 -5.12
C PHE A 271 6.22 -2.71 -3.72
N ASP A 272 5.06 -2.09 -3.51
CA ASP A 272 4.63 -1.72 -2.14
C ASP A 272 3.97 -2.94 -1.49
N ILE A 273 4.81 -3.80 -0.91
CA ILE A 273 4.43 -5.04 -0.21
C ILE A 273 3.56 -4.69 0.99
N ASN A 274 2.47 -5.43 1.20
CA ASN A 274 1.42 -5.11 2.16
C ASN A 274 0.98 -3.63 2.07
N CYS A 275 0.91 -3.06 0.87
CA CYS A 275 -0.05 -2.00 0.62
C CYS A 275 -1.46 -2.57 0.92
N GLY A 276 -2.25 -1.79 1.64
CA GLY A 276 -3.45 -2.25 2.29
C GLY A 276 -4.22 -1.09 2.92
N VAL A 277 -5.39 -1.41 3.45
CA VAL A 277 -6.35 -0.44 3.98
C VAL A 277 -6.72 -0.84 5.40
N ARG A 278 -6.79 0.15 6.29
CA ARG A 278 -7.35 0.05 7.64
C ARG A 278 -8.55 0.99 7.76
N LEU A 279 -9.60 0.57 8.44
CA LEU A 279 -10.79 1.38 8.72
C LEU A 279 -11.02 1.48 10.23
N LEU A 280 -11.17 2.70 10.74
CA LEU A 280 -11.64 2.99 12.09
C LEU A 280 -13.10 3.43 12.05
N ARG A 281 -13.88 3.06 13.06
CA ARG A 281 -15.17 3.70 13.38
C ARG A 281 -14.96 4.83 14.40
N THR A 282 -16.02 5.61 14.64
CA THR A 282 -16.17 6.52 15.78
C THR A 282 -17.63 6.51 16.25
N ASN A 283 -17.95 7.17 17.35
CA ASN A 283 -19.32 7.46 17.78
C ASN A 283 -19.87 8.83 17.31
N LEU A 284 -19.16 9.51 16.39
CA LEU A 284 -19.54 10.84 15.89
C LEU A 284 -20.49 10.76 14.68
N ASP A 285 -21.44 11.70 14.60
CA ASP A 285 -22.25 11.97 13.40
C ASP A 285 -21.54 12.95 12.45
N GLU A 286 -21.91 12.95 11.16
CA GLU A 286 -21.47 13.98 10.19
C GLU A 286 -21.75 15.40 10.69
N ARG A 287 -22.87 15.61 11.41
CA ARG A 287 -23.23 16.93 11.99
C ARG A 287 -22.21 17.43 13.01
N ASP A 288 -21.51 16.52 13.68
CA ASP A 288 -20.55 16.84 14.75
C ASP A 288 -19.18 17.19 14.13
N VAL A 289 -18.85 16.56 12.98
CA VAL A 289 -17.62 16.83 12.22
C VAL A 289 -17.73 18.04 11.29
N GLN A 290 -18.85 18.27 10.61
CA GLN A 290 -18.96 19.35 9.60
C GLN A 290 -18.52 20.75 10.12
N PRO A 291 -18.85 21.20 11.34
CA PRO A 291 -18.38 22.48 11.88
C PRO A 291 -16.85 22.58 12.06
N VAL A 292 -16.16 21.46 12.29
CA VAL A 292 -14.71 21.39 12.54
C VAL A 292 -13.93 20.72 11.41
N LYS A 293 -14.59 20.37 10.29
CA LYS A 293 -14.05 19.53 9.20
C LYS A 293 -12.70 20.00 8.67
N GLU A 294 -12.55 21.30 8.40
CA GLU A 294 -11.29 21.88 7.91
C GLU A 294 -10.17 21.88 8.98
N GLN A 295 -10.53 22.06 10.25
CA GLN A 295 -9.60 21.98 11.38
C GLN A 295 -9.16 20.54 11.64
N LEU A 296 -10.07 19.57 11.48
CA LEU A 296 -9.79 18.14 11.65
C LEU A 296 -8.96 17.58 10.49
N ALA A 297 -9.25 17.99 9.25
CA ALA A 297 -8.41 17.71 8.09
C ALA A 297 -7.00 18.30 8.25
N GLN A 298 -6.87 19.51 8.79
CA GLN A 298 -5.56 20.09 9.11
C GLN A 298 -4.87 19.33 10.25
N SER A 299 -5.59 19.01 11.33
CA SER A 299 -5.04 18.29 12.49
C SER A 299 -4.45 16.94 12.08
N LEU A 300 -5.16 16.15 11.27
CA LEU A 300 -4.64 14.88 10.75
C LEU A 300 -3.42 15.09 9.82
N PHE A 301 -3.41 16.13 8.98
CA PHE A 301 -2.27 16.47 8.12
C PHE A 301 -1.03 16.90 8.93
N ASP A 302 -1.23 17.59 10.06
CA ASP A 302 -0.16 18.01 10.97
C ASP A 302 0.45 16.81 11.74
N HIS A 303 -0.37 15.81 12.11
CA HIS A 303 0.08 14.64 12.87
C HIS A 303 0.61 13.49 12.00
N ILE A 304 0.08 13.29 10.80
CA ILE A 304 0.45 12.19 9.90
C ILE A 304 1.38 12.72 8.80
N PRO A 305 2.69 12.41 8.84
CA PRO A 305 3.62 12.90 7.82
C PRO A 305 3.31 12.31 6.44
N VAL A 306 2.98 13.21 5.50
CA VAL A 306 2.62 12.90 4.12
C VAL A 306 3.74 13.24 3.14
N GLY A 307 3.78 12.60 1.97
CA GLY A 307 4.65 12.96 0.85
C GLY A 307 5.91 12.09 0.68
N VAL A 308 6.68 12.42 -0.37
CA VAL A 308 7.92 11.70 -0.73
C VAL A 308 9.11 12.24 0.08
N GLY A 309 9.75 11.38 0.87
CA GLY A 309 10.94 11.72 1.66
C GLY A 309 10.64 12.26 3.07
N SER A 310 9.37 12.46 3.40
CA SER A 310 8.90 12.81 4.74
C SER A 310 9.28 11.74 5.78
N LYS A 311 9.39 12.17 7.04
CA LYS A 311 9.89 11.34 8.14
C LYS A 311 8.81 11.03 9.16
N GLY A 312 8.91 9.86 9.78
CA GLY A 312 8.12 9.47 10.93
C GLY A 312 8.33 10.38 12.14
N VAL A 313 7.27 10.55 12.93
CA VAL A 313 7.29 11.25 14.23
C VAL A 313 7.48 10.31 15.42
N ILE A 314 7.25 9.00 15.24
CA ILE A 314 7.53 7.98 16.25
C ILE A 314 9.04 7.75 16.34
N PRO A 315 9.65 7.79 17.53
CA PRO A 315 11.06 7.47 17.71
C PRO A 315 11.37 6.03 17.25
N MET A 316 12.33 5.87 16.35
CA MET A 316 12.79 4.57 15.87
C MET A 316 14.28 4.59 15.53
N GLY A 317 15.05 3.77 16.23
CA GLY A 317 16.43 3.42 15.89
C GLY A 317 16.52 2.13 15.06
N ALA A 318 17.75 1.72 14.76
CA ALA A 318 18.00 0.54 13.94
C ALA A 318 17.52 -0.77 14.59
N LYS A 319 17.65 -0.89 15.93
CA LYS A 319 17.18 -2.04 16.71
C LYS A 319 15.65 -2.14 16.65
N ASP A 320 14.96 -1.03 16.87
CA ASP A 320 13.51 -0.99 16.96
C ASP A 320 12.87 -1.30 15.59
N LEU A 321 13.53 -0.92 14.49
CA LEU A 321 13.16 -1.34 13.15
C LEU A 321 13.31 -2.86 12.95
N GLU A 322 14.37 -3.49 13.46
CA GLU A 322 14.55 -4.94 13.32
C GLU A 322 13.52 -5.72 14.16
N GLU A 323 13.21 -5.25 15.36
CA GLU A 323 12.12 -5.81 16.16
C GLU A 323 10.74 -5.59 15.50
N ALA A 324 10.45 -4.41 14.96
CA ALA A 324 9.22 -4.15 14.20
C ALA A 324 9.07 -5.02 12.94
N LEU A 325 10.19 -5.37 12.28
CA LEU A 325 10.21 -6.29 11.14
C LEU A 325 9.88 -7.74 11.54
N GLU A 326 10.22 -8.17 12.77
CA GLU A 326 9.95 -9.53 13.28
C GLU A 326 8.59 -9.65 13.99
N MET A 327 8.22 -8.61 14.74
CA MET A 327 7.07 -8.59 15.65
C MET A 327 5.80 -8.03 15.02
N GLY A 328 5.89 -7.20 13.96
CA GLY A 328 4.70 -6.55 13.40
C GLY A 328 3.96 -5.74 14.47
N VAL A 329 2.63 -5.83 14.53
CA VAL A 329 1.80 -5.10 15.51
C VAL A 329 2.13 -5.45 16.97
N ASP A 330 2.75 -6.60 17.26
CA ASP A 330 3.25 -6.90 18.63
C ASP A 330 4.28 -5.85 19.12
N TRP A 331 5.05 -5.24 18.21
CA TRP A 331 5.94 -4.12 18.54
C TRP A 331 5.12 -2.86 18.86
N SER A 332 4.14 -2.51 18.02
CA SER A 332 3.26 -1.35 18.25
C SER A 332 2.50 -1.45 19.58
N LEU A 333 2.06 -2.64 19.98
CA LEU A 333 1.45 -2.87 21.29
C LEU A 333 2.44 -2.61 22.43
N ARG A 334 3.63 -3.19 22.35
CA ARG A 334 4.66 -3.09 23.40
C ARG A 334 5.13 -1.65 23.64
N GLU A 335 5.22 -0.84 22.57
CA GLU A 335 5.61 0.57 22.64
C GLU A 335 4.43 1.54 22.88
N GLY A 336 3.18 1.05 23.03
CA GLY A 336 2.00 1.89 23.31
C GLY A 336 1.38 2.62 22.11
N TYR A 337 1.70 2.21 20.87
CA TYR A 337 1.16 2.75 19.61
C TYR A 337 0.01 1.91 19.02
N ALA A 338 -0.61 1.03 19.81
CA ALA A 338 -1.76 0.21 19.44
C ALA A 338 -2.59 -0.15 20.69
N TRP A 339 -3.88 -0.42 20.51
CA TRP A 339 -4.73 -1.09 21.49
C TRP A 339 -4.74 -2.60 21.23
N ALA A 340 -5.01 -3.43 22.25
CA ALA A 340 -4.96 -4.89 22.11
C ALA A 340 -5.92 -5.41 21.02
N GLU A 341 -7.09 -4.79 20.94
CA GLU A 341 -8.19 -5.06 20.03
C GLU A 341 -7.85 -4.69 18.58
N ASP A 342 -6.94 -3.72 18.36
CA ASP A 342 -6.44 -3.35 17.02
C ASP A 342 -5.68 -4.50 16.36
N LYS A 343 -5.10 -5.40 17.16
CA LYS A 343 -4.40 -6.61 16.68
C LYS A 343 -5.39 -7.68 16.26
N GLU A 344 -6.46 -7.88 17.03
CA GLU A 344 -7.51 -8.86 16.72
C GLU A 344 -8.27 -8.50 15.43
N HIS A 345 -8.44 -7.22 15.17
CA HIS A 345 -9.04 -6.67 13.96
C HIS A 345 -8.03 -6.44 12.81
N CYS A 346 -6.91 -7.18 12.80
CA CYS A 346 -5.87 -7.07 11.79
C CYS A 346 -5.65 -8.40 11.06
N GLU A 347 -5.50 -8.37 9.74
CA GLU A 347 -5.13 -9.55 8.96
C GLU A 347 -3.77 -10.13 9.43
N GLU A 348 -3.66 -11.47 9.54
CA GLU A 348 -2.54 -12.16 10.20
C GLU A 348 -2.26 -11.71 11.64
N TYR A 349 -3.26 -11.16 12.35
CA TYR A 349 -3.06 -10.48 13.63
C TYR A 349 -1.95 -9.40 13.56
N GLY A 350 -1.78 -8.79 12.38
CA GLY A 350 -0.73 -7.80 12.10
C GLY A 350 0.70 -8.34 12.08
N ARG A 351 0.91 -9.67 12.01
CA ARG A 351 2.23 -10.29 12.05
C ARG A 351 2.32 -11.61 11.25
N MET A 352 3.12 -11.61 10.19
CA MET A 352 3.58 -12.82 9.53
C MET A 352 4.78 -13.42 10.30
N LEU A 353 4.57 -14.58 10.91
CA LEU A 353 5.53 -15.26 11.80
C LEU A 353 6.81 -15.74 11.10
N GLN A 354 6.77 -15.93 9.77
CA GLN A 354 7.92 -16.33 8.95
C GLN A 354 8.83 -15.17 8.52
N ALA A 355 8.64 -13.98 9.07
CA ALA A 355 9.51 -12.84 8.83
C ALA A 355 10.95 -13.09 9.32
N ASP A 356 11.93 -12.68 8.51
CA ASP A 356 13.35 -12.73 8.88
C ASP A 356 13.99 -11.37 8.56
N PRO A 357 14.25 -10.52 9.57
CA PRO A 357 14.91 -9.22 9.37
C PRO A 357 16.28 -9.33 8.70
N ASN A 358 16.94 -10.49 8.70
CA ASN A 358 18.22 -10.70 8.00
C ASN A 358 18.07 -10.83 6.48
N LYS A 359 16.85 -11.08 5.99
CA LYS A 359 16.53 -11.11 4.54
C LYS A 359 16.08 -9.75 4.00
N VAL A 360 15.94 -8.75 4.88
CA VAL A 360 15.71 -7.35 4.49
C VAL A 360 17.07 -6.65 4.36
N SER A 361 17.42 -6.24 3.14
CA SER A 361 18.75 -5.67 2.86
C SER A 361 19.03 -4.39 3.66
N SER A 362 20.30 -4.09 3.91
CA SER A 362 20.70 -2.83 4.58
C SER A 362 20.23 -1.59 3.81
N LYS A 363 20.10 -1.68 2.48
CA LYS A 363 19.51 -0.64 1.63
C LYS A 363 18.00 -0.50 1.87
N ALA A 364 17.28 -1.60 2.02
CA ALA A 364 15.85 -1.61 2.35
C ALA A 364 15.60 -1.03 3.76
N LYS A 365 16.36 -1.49 4.77
CA LYS A 365 16.33 -0.94 6.13
C LYS A 365 16.63 0.56 6.15
N LYS A 366 17.68 1.02 5.45
CA LYS A 366 18.03 2.46 5.35
C LYS A 366 16.95 3.31 4.67
N ARG A 367 16.17 2.75 3.73
CA ARG A 367 15.02 3.43 3.10
C ARG A 367 13.78 3.45 4.01
N GLY A 368 13.53 2.37 4.75
CA GLY A 368 12.37 2.22 5.64
C GLY A 368 12.49 2.95 6.98
N LEU A 369 13.68 2.97 7.58
CA LEU A 369 13.93 3.54 8.91
C LEU A 369 13.33 4.95 9.09
N PRO A 370 13.57 5.94 8.20
CA PRO A 370 12.96 7.25 8.38
C PRO A 370 11.46 7.31 8.02
N GLN A 371 10.88 6.29 7.37
CA GLN A 371 9.54 6.36 6.74
C GLN A 371 8.42 5.66 7.53
N LEU A 372 8.69 5.13 8.73
CA LEU A 372 7.64 4.51 9.55
C LEU A 372 6.68 5.56 10.13
N GLY A 373 5.40 5.23 10.21
CA GLY A 373 4.35 6.18 10.61
C GLY A 373 4.10 7.27 9.56
N THR A 374 4.46 7.04 8.29
CA THR A 374 4.24 7.99 7.19
C THR A 374 3.24 7.44 6.18
N LEU A 375 2.38 8.33 5.68
CA LEU A 375 1.36 7.95 4.71
C LEU A 375 1.99 7.56 3.38
N GLY A 376 2.90 8.41 2.90
CA GLY A 376 3.51 8.29 1.58
C GLY A 376 2.88 9.18 0.53
N ALA A 377 2.82 8.69 -0.70
CA ALA A 377 2.46 9.47 -1.89
C ALA A 377 1.82 8.57 -2.96
N GLY A 378 1.27 9.18 -4.01
CA GLY A 378 0.49 8.46 -5.02
C GLY A 378 -0.92 8.21 -4.53
N ASN A 379 -1.40 6.96 -4.60
CA ASN A 379 -2.75 6.55 -4.20
C ASN A 379 -2.92 6.28 -2.70
N HIS A 380 -1.93 6.60 -1.87
CA HIS A 380 -2.02 6.51 -0.41
C HIS A 380 -2.74 7.74 0.15
N TYR A 381 -3.73 7.52 1.00
CA TYR A 381 -4.57 8.57 1.60
C TYR A 381 -4.93 8.25 3.06
N ALA A 382 -5.26 9.29 3.83
CA ALA A 382 -6.06 9.18 5.04
C ALA A 382 -7.35 9.97 4.81
N GLU A 383 -8.51 9.34 4.96
CA GLU A 383 -9.82 9.92 4.62
C GLU A 383 -10.77 9.84 5.80
N ILE A 384 -11.41 10.96 6.13
CA ILE A 384 -12.60 11.00 6.99
C ILE A 384 -13.81 10.76 6.07
N GLN A 385 -14.58 9.73 6.39
CA GLN A 385 -15.70 9.27 5.59
C GLN A 385 -16.97 9.15 6.46
N VAL A 386 -18.14 9.20 5.81
CA VAL A 386 -19.46 9.11 6.44
C VAL A 386 -20.21 7.89 5.89
N VAL A 387 -20.92 7.16 6.75
CA VAL A 387 -21.78 6.03 6.36
C VAL A 387 -22.99 6.52 5.57
N ASP A 388 -22.99 6.23 4.27
CA ASP A 388 -23.92 6.73 3.26
C ASP A 388 -25.04 5.71 2.96
N GLU A 389 -24.68 4.44 2.82
CA GLU A 389 -25.61 3.32 2.66
C GLU A 389 -25.18 2.12 3.51
N ILE A 390 -26.16 1.42 4.10
CA ILE A 390 -25.98 0.13 4.77
C ILE A 390 -26.77 -0.88 3.95
N TYR A 391 -26.10 -1.95 3.51
CA TYR A 391 -26.70 -3.04 2.71
C TYR A 391 -26.92 -4.31 3.54
N ASN A 392 -26.22 -4.44 4.66
CA ASN A 392 -26.33 -5.57 5.57
C ASN A 392 -26.23 -5.06 7.01
N GLU A 393 -27.39 -4.76 7.62
CA GLU A 393 -27.50 -4.22 8.98
C GLU A 393 -26.81 -5.10 10.03
N TYR A 394 -26.89 -6.43 9.88
CA TYR A 394 -26.24 -7.36 10.80
C TYR A 394 -24.71 -7.28 10.73
N ALA A 395 -24.15 -7.23 9.52
CA ALA A 395 -22.72 -7.08 9.32
C ALA A 395 -22.22 -5.69 9.76
N ALA A 396 -22.95 -4.63 9.41
CA ALA A 396 -22.63 -3.27 9.86
C ALA A 396 -22.63 -3.18 11.39
N LYS A 397 -23.68 -3.66 12.05
CA LYS A 397 -23.77 -3.64 13.52
C LYS A 397 -22.68 -4.46 14.20
N LYS A 398 -22.24 -5.57 13.60
CA LYS A 398 -21.06 -6.32 14.06
C LYS A 398 -19.74 -5.57 13.88
N MET A 399 -19.66 -4.67 12.89
CA MET A 399 -18.53 -3.74 12.70
C MET A 399 -18.68 -2.45 13.55
N GLY A 400 -19.63 -2.39 14.49
CA GLY A 400 -19.89 -1.20 15.30
C GLY A 400 -20.46 -0.02 14.51
N ILE A 401 -21.10 -0.30 13.36
CA ILE A 401 -21.81 0.67 12.52
C ILE A 401 -23.31 0.39 12.57
N ASP A 402 -24.08 1.24 13.26
CA ASP A 402 -25.52 1.00 13.51
C ASP A 402 -26.45 2.02 12.84
N HIS A 403 -25.94 3.13 12.30
CA HIS A 403 -26.73 4.15 11.60
C HIS A 403 -26.01 4.77 10.40
N LYS A 404 -26.79 5.44 9.52
CA LYS A 404 -26.27 6.34 8.49
C LYS A 404 -25.93 7.70 9.11
N GLY A 405 -24.88 8.36 8.63
CA GLY A 405 -24.37 9.61 9.20
C GLY A 405 -23.16 9.42 10.11
N GLN A 406 -22.95 8.21 10.64
CA GLN A 406 -21.80 7.85 11.47
C GLN A 406 -20.47 8.05 10.73
N VAL A 407 -19.46 8.56 11.45
CA VAL A 407 -18.14 8.89 10.92
C VAL A 407 -17.14 7.74 11.07
N CYS A 408 -16.33 7.54 10.04
CA CYS A 408 -15.25 6.57 9.97
C CYS A 408 -13.96 7.23 9.46
N VAL A 409 -12.80 6.59 9.70
CA VAL A 409 -11.50 7.02 9.15
C VAL A 409 -10.83 5.88 8.40
N MET A 410 -10.57 6.06 7.11
CA MET A 410 -9.91 5.08 6.25
C MET A 410 -8.45 5.48 6.01
N ILE A 411 -7.50 4.59 6.33
CA ILE A 411 -6.06 4.78 6.16
C ILE A 411 -5.55 3.79 5.11
N HIS A 412 -5.07 4.28 3.98
CA HIS A 412 -4.51 3.49 2.88
C HIS A 412 -3.00 3.74 2.78
N SER A 413 -2.18 2.74 3.14
CA SER A 413 -0.72 2.77 2.98
C SER A 413 -0.11 1.37 3.07
N GLY A 414 1.21 1.27 2.88
CA GLY A 414 1.96 0.03 2.87
C GLY A 414 3.38 0.14 3.43
N SER A 415 4.28 -0.69 2.92
CA SER A 415 5.67 -0.86 3.38
C SER A 415 6.67 0.17 2.86
N ARG A 416 6.19 1.22 2.17
CA ARG A 416 6.95 2.42 1.84
C ARG A 416 8.22 2.09 1.02
N GLY A 417 9.31 2.81 1.24
CA GLY A 417 10.59 2.57 0.58
C GLY A 417 11.24 1.23 0.94
N LEU A 418 10.79 0.54 2.00
CA LEU A 418 11.36 -0.73 2.46
C LEU A 418 10.92 -1.89 1.56
N GLY A 419 9.62 -2.15 1.46
CA GLY A 419 9.12 -3.26 0.63
C GLY A 419 9.41 -3.06 -0.85
N HIS A 420 9.40 -1.82 -1.34
CA HIS A 420 9.85 -1.52 -2.70
C HIS A 420 11.29 -1.99 -2.91
N GLN A 421 12.18 -1.77 -1.94
CA GLN A 421 13.57 -2.21 -2.07
C GLN A 421 13.69 -3.74 -1.95
N VAL A 422 12.93 -4.38 -1.05
CA VAL A 422 12.86 -5.86 -0.95
C VAL A 422 12.43 -6.49 -2.28
N ALA A 423 11.37 -5.96 -2.91
CA ALA A 423 10.92 -6.40 -4.23
C ALA A 423 11.98 -6.16 -5.32
N THR A 424 12.64 -4.99 -5.33
CA THR A 424 13.73 -4.68 -6.27
C THR A 424 14.92 -5.64 -6.12
N ASP A 425 15.36 -5.91 -4.88
CA ASP A 425 16.50 -6.77 -4.59
C ASP A 425 16.18 -8.24 -4.96
N ALA A 426 14.95 -8.69 -4.69
CA ALA A 426 14.48 -10.02 -5.05
C ALA A 426 14.40 -10.24 -6.57
N LEU A 427 13.91 -9.27 -7.35
CA LEU A 427 13.89 -9.37 -8.83
C LEU A 427 15.31 -9.62 -9.39
N VAL A 428 16.33 -8.92 -8.87
CA VAL A 428 17.74 -9.08 -9.30
C VAL A 428 18.34 -10.43 -8.89
N ALA A 429 17.85 -11.05 -7.81
CA ALA A 429 18.20 -12.42 -7.45
C ALA A 429 17.49 -13.44 -8.36
N MET A 430 16.21 -13.24 -8.62
CA MET A 430 15.37 -14.17 -9.37
C MET A 430 15.72 -14.22 -10.87
N GLU A 431 16.13 -13.11 -11.50
CA GLU A 431 16.66 -13.16 -12.87
C GLU A 431 17.86 -14.12 -13.03
N LYS A 432 18.66 -14.30 -11.95
CA LYS A 432 19.76 -15.28 -11.92
C LYS A 432 19.26 -16.69 -11.66
N ALA A 433 18.31 -16.86 -10.73
CA ALA A 433 17.68 -18.14 -10.43
C ALA A 433 17.01 -18.74 -11.67
N MET A 434 16.23 -17.95 -12.42
CA MET A 434 15.60 -18.39 -13.68
C MET A 434 16.61 -18.90 -14.71
N LYS A 435 17.76 -18.22 -14.86
CA LYS A 435 18.83 -18.64 -15.79
C LYS A 435 19.51 -19.95 -15.33
N ARG A 436 19.67 -20.17 -14.02
CA ARG A 436 20.16 -21.42 -13.43
C ARG A 436 19.15 -22.56 -13.62
N ASP A 437 17.90 -22.31 -13.25
CA ASP A 437 16.83 -23.30 -13.13
C ASP A 437 16.04 -23.50 -14.43
N LYS A 438 16.46 -22.83 -15.51
CA LYS A 438 15.89 -22.84 -16.87
C LYS A 438 14.40 -22.43 -16.94
N ILE A 439 13.95 -21.62 -15.99
CA ILE A 439 12.58 -21.11 -15.93
C ILE A 439 12.39 -20.10 -17.07
N THR A 440 11.57 -20.48 -18.05
CA THR A 440 11.20 -19.64 -19.19
C THR A 440 9.83 -18.99 -18.93
N VAL A 441 9.71 -17.70 -19.22
CA VAL A 441 8.49 -16.90 -19.06
C VAL A 441 8.24 -16.06 -20.32
N ASN A 442 6.98 -15.71 -20.56
CA ASN A 442 6.59 -14.91 -21.73
C ASN A 442 6.92 -13.40 -21.60
N ASP A 443 7.25 -12.92 -20.40
CA ASP A 443 7.60 -11.53 -20.11
C ASP A 443 8.66 -11.50 -19.00
N ARG A 444 9.77 -10.76 -19.20
CA ARG A 444 10.85 -10.60 -18.21
C ARG A 444 10.35 -10.02 -16.88
N GLN A 445 9.27 -9.25 -16.88
CA GLN A 445 8.67 -8.70 -15.66
C GLN A 445 8.02 -9.77 -14.76
N LEU A 446 7.82 -10.99 -15.26
CA LEU A 446 7.42 -12.18 -14.48
C LEU A 446 8.63 -12.90 -13.85
N ALA A 447 9.64 -12.14 -13.42
CA ALA A 447 10.79 -12.73 -12.76
C ALA A 447 10.37 -13.44 -11.46
N CYS A 448 10.85 -14.67 -11.30
CA CYS A 448 10.39 -15.62 -10.28
C CYS A 448 11.47 -16.64 -9.92
N ALA A 449 11.32 -17.31 -8.78
CA ALA A 449 12.12 -18.48 -8.42
C ALA A 449 11.20 -19.61 -7.94
N ARG A 450 11.70 -20.84 -7.91
CA ARG A 450 10.96 -21.96 -7.27
C ARG A 450 10.71 -21.60 -5.80
N ILE A 451 9.53 -21.91 -5.27
CA ILE A 451 9.18 -21.60 -3.87
C ILE A 451 10.21 -22.20 -2.89
N THR A 452 10.72 -23.39 -3.20
CA THR A 452 11.69 -24.15 -2.42
C THR A 452 13.16 -23.74 -2.63
N SER A 453 13.47 -22.81 -3.55
CA SER A 453 14.85 -22.34 -3.74
C SER A 453 15.27 -21.36 -2.64
N GLN A 454 16.58 -21.17 -2.49
CA GLN A 454 17.14 -20.17 -1.56
C GLN A 454 16.59 -18.76 -1.86
N GLU A 455 16.47 -18.38 -3.14
CA GLU A 455 15.93 -17.09 -3.55
C GLU A 455 14.42 -16.97 -3.29
N GLY A 456 13.67 -18.06 -3.48
CA GLY A 456 12.23 -18.11 -3.19
C GLY A 456 11.95 -17.95 -1.69
N GLN A 457 12.65 -18.72 -0.85
CA GLN A 457 12.53 -18.65 0.60
C GLN A 457 13.01 -17.31 1.17
N ASP A 458 14.16 -16.79 0.70
CA ASP A 458 14.67 -15.50 1.19
C ASP A 458 13.75 -14.34 0.80
N TYR A 459 13.15 -14.37 -0.41
CA TYR A 459 12.12 -13.39 -0.76
C TYR A 459 10.87 -13.54 0.12
N LEU A 460 10.33 -14.74 0.33
CA LEU A 460 9.14 -14.94 1.16
C LEU A 460 9.33 -14.42 2.60
N LYS A 461 10.49 -14.66 3.20
CA LYS A 461 10.83 -14.15 4.53
C LYS A 461 11.05 -12.64 4.58
N GLY A 462 11.73 -12.07 3.57
CA GLY A 462 11.92 -10.62 3.44
C GLY A 462 10.61 -9.88 3.13
N MET A 463 9.71 -10.50 2.37
CA MET A 463 8.35 -10.03 2.09
C MET A 463 7.48 -10.07 3.35
N ALA A 464 7.53 -11.15 4.14
CA ALA A 464 6.84 -11.22 5.43
C ALA A 464 7.32 -10.12 6.39
N ALA A 465 8.63 -9.86 6.47
CA ALA A 465 9.19 -8.76 7.25
C ALA A 465 8.72 -7.38 6.73
N ALA A 466 8.71 -7.15 5.41
CA ALA A 466 8.13 -5.94 4.83
C ALA A 466 6.61 -5.82 5.10
N GLY A 467 5.90 -6.96 5.19
CA GLY A 467 4.51 -7.05 5.62
C GLY A 467 4.31 -6.55 7.06
N ASN A 468 5.12 -7.05 7.99
CA ASN A 468 5.14 -6.61 9.39
C ASN A 468 5.36 -5.09 9.52
N TYR A 469 6.37 -4.55 8.82
CA TYR A 469 6.62 -3.11 8.79
C TYR A 469 5.42 -2.29 8.25
N ALA A 470 4.65 -2.80 7.28
CA ALA A 470 3.47 -2.10 6.76
C ALA A 470 2.29 -2.09 7.75
N TRP A 471 2.06 -3.19 8.49
CA TRP A 471 1.05 -3.21 9.56
C TRP A 471 1.45 -2.29 10.72
N VAL A 472 2.73 -2.26 11.11
CA VAL A 472 3.25 -1.27 12.06
C VAL A 472 3.03 0.14 11.52
N ASN A 473 3.31 0.41 10.24
CA ASN A 473 3.08 1.72 9.62
C ASN A 473 1.61 2.17 9.70
N ARG A 474 0.65 1.27 9.42
CA ARG A 474 -0.79 1.55 9.57
C ARG A 474 -1.20 1.70 11.04
N SER A 475 -0.62 0.93 11.96
CA SER A 475 -0.87 1.09 13.41
C SER A 475 -0.34 2.43 13.94
N SER A 476 0.86 2.83 13.55
CA SER A 476 1.42 4.15 13.83
C SER A 476 0.50 5.28 13.35
N MET A 477 -0.07 5.17 12.14
CA MET A 477 -1.06 6.14 11.66
C MET A 477 -2.43 6.04 12.35
N THR A 478 -2.81 4.87 12.88
CA THR A 478 -3.99 4.70 13.74
C THR A 478 -3.83 5.52 15.02
N PHE A 479 -2.67 5.39 15.68
CA PHE A 479 -2.31 6.20 16.85
C PHE A 479 -2.32 7.70 16.54
N LEU A 480 -1.68 8.14 15.45
CA LEU A 480 -1.63 9.55 15.05
C LEU A 480 -3.02 10.10 14.67
N THR A 481 -3.89 9.28 14.09
CA THR A 481 -5.30 9.61 13.83
C THR A 481 -6.05 9.85 15.14
N ARG A 482 -5.90 8.95 16.12
CA ARG A 482 -6.50 9.09 17.46
C ARG A 482 -6.05 10.38 18.16
N GLN A 483 -4.76 10.72 18.10
CA GLN A 483 -4.24 12.00 18.63
C GLN A 483 -4.85 13.23 17.91
N ALA A 484 -4.95 13.18 16.58
CA ALA A 484 -5.48 14.27 15.77
C ALA A 484 -6.97 14.57 16.05
N PHE A 485 -7.77 13.54 16.31
CA PHE A 485 -9.17 13.66 16.74
C PHE A 485 -9.26 14.18 18.18
N SER A 486 -8.53 13.58 19.12
CA SER A 486 -8.48 14.00 20.53
C SER A 486 -8.14 15.49 20.70
N LYS A 487 -7.16 16.01 19.94
CA LYS A 487 -6.80 17.44 19.90
C LYS A 487 -7.94 18.37 19.45
N VAL A 488 -8.85 17.89 18.59
CA VAL A 488 -9.92 18.72 17.99
C VAL A 488 -11.21 18.67 18.81
N PHE A 489 -11.57 17.49 19.35
CA PHE A 489 -12.79 17.31 20.15
C PHE A 489 -12.56 17.51 21.66
N GLY A 490 -11.32 17.58 22.14
CA GLY A 490 -11.01 17.88 23.54
C GLY A 490 -11.30 16.74 24.52
N THR A 491 -11.36 15.50 24.01
CA THR A 491 -11.76 14.28 24.73
C THR A 491 -10.85 13.12 24.31
N THR A 492 -10.93 11.95 24.95
CA THR A 492 -10.01 10.84 24.64
C THR A 492 -10.45 10.08 23.37
N PRO A 493 -9.56 9.31 22.72
CA PRO A 493 -9.95 8.47 21.60
C PRO A 493 -10.86 7.29 22.00
N ASP A 494 -10.90 6.96 23.30
CA ASP A 494 -11.76 5.93 23.90
C ASP A 494 -13.19 6.48 24.05
N ASP A 495 -13.34 7.70 24.59
CA ASP A 495 -14.61 8.46 24.61
C ASP A 495 -15.19 8.68 23.19
N LEU A 496 -14.33 8.73 22.17
CA LEU A 496 -14.69 8.86 20.75
C LEU A 496 -14.89 7.50 20.03
N ASP A 497 -14.80 6.39 20.77
CA ASP A 497 -15.11 5.04 20.31
C ASP A 497 -14.27 4.60 19.07
N MET A 498 -12.99 5.05 19.04
CA MET A 498 -12.12 5.00 17.85
C MET A 498 -11.48 3.63 17.56
N HIS A 499 -12.27 2.56 17.56
CA HIS A 499 -11.80 1.19 17.31
C HIS A 499 -11.56 0.91 15.83
N VAL A 500 -10.61 0.00 15.54
CA VAL A 500 -10.39 -0.54 14.19
C VAL A 500 -11.50 -1.54 13.86
N ILE A 501 -12.19 -1.34 12.73
CA ILE A 501 -13.11 -2.32 12.14
C ILE A 501 -12.29 -3.46 11.53
N TYR A 502 -11.35 -3.12 10.63
CA TYR A 502 -10.42 -4.10 10.09
C TYR A 502 -9.17 -3.44 9.49
N ASP A 503 -8.12 -4.24 9.30
CA ASP A 503 -6.92 -3.93 8.51
C ASP A 503 -6.62 -5.11 7.58
N VAL A 504 -6.55 -4.87 6.28
CA VAL A 504 -6.38 -5.91 5.26
C VAL A 504 -5.39 -5.51 4.15
N SER A 505 -4.58 -6.47 3.71
CA SER A 505 -3.60 -6.28 2.63
C SER A 505 -4.18 -6.58 1.25
N HIS A 506 -3.67 -5.88 0.23
CA HIS A 506 -4.00 -6.16 -1.19
C HIS A 506 -2.78 -6.37 -2.11
N ASN A 507 -1.56 -6.33 -1.57
CA ASN A 507 -0.29 -6.64 -2.26
C ASN A 507 0.52 -7.62 -1.40
N ILE A 508 0.29 -8.93 -1.52
CA ILE A 508 0.91 -9.94 -0.66
C ILE A 508 0.96 -11.32 -1.33
N ALA A 509 1.85 -12.20 -0.88
CA ALA A 509 1.67 -13.64 -1.06
C ALA A 509 1.47 -14.32 0.30
N LYS A 510 0.48 -15.19 0.43
CA LYS A 510 0.18 -15.96 1.65
C LYS A 510 0.13 -17.45 1.37
N VAL A 511 0.55 -18.26 2.35
CA VAL A 511 0.37 -19.71 2.32
C VAL A 511 -0.98 -20.01 2.96
N GLU A 512 -1.90 -20.61 2.20
CA GLU A 512 -3.31 -20.81 2.59
C GLU A 512 -3.81 -22.19 2.16
N GLU A 513 -4.72 -22.76 2.93
CA GLU A 513 -5.37 -24.04 2.63
C GLU A 513 -6.63 -23.84 1.79
N HIS A 514 -6.69 -24.46 0.62
CA HIS A 514 -7.80 -24.31 -0.33
C HIS A 514 -8.23 -25.64 -0.94
N MET A 515 -9.50 -25.75 -1.33
CA MET A 515 -10.05 -26.93 -2.00
C MET A 515 -9.89 -26.81 -3.52
N VAL A 516 -9.09 -27.68 -4.12
CA VAL A 516 -8.84 -27.75 -5.57
C VAL A 516 -9.18 -29.16 -6.07
N ASP A 517 -10.12 -29.25 -7.02
CA ASP A 517 -10.60 -30.52 -7.60
C ASP A 517 -11.08 -31.54 -6.56
N GLY A 518 -11.75 -31.05 -5.51
CA GLY A 518 -12.26 -31.87 -4.39
C GLY A 518 -11.19 -32.33 -3.39
N LYS A 519 -9.95 -31.80 -3.47
CA LYS A 519 -8.86 -32.10 -2.54
C LYS A 519 -8.35 -30.85 -1.87
N GLN A 520 -8.07 -30.93 -0.57
CA GLN A 520 -7.36 -29.87 0.14
C GLN A 520 -5.92 -29.75 -0.38
N ARG A 521 -5.44 -28.52 -0.55
CA ARG A 521 -4.06 -28.20 -0.93
C ARG A 521 -3.56 -26.95 -0.21
N THR A 522 -2.32 -27.02 0.25
CA THR A 522 -1.54 -25.86 0.69
C THR A 522 -1.06 -25.06 -0.52
N LEU A 523 -1.53 -23.83 -0.69
CA LEU A 523 -1.23 -22.97 -1.84
C LEU A 523 -0.53 -21.67 -1.44
N LEU A 524 0.43 -21.22 -2.25
CA LEU A 524 0.97 -19.86 -2.19
C LEU A 524 0.13 -18.92 -3.07
N VAL A 525 -0.87 -18.29 -2.45
CA VAL A 525 -1.79 -17.36 -3.11
C VAL A 525 -1.13 -15.98 -3.23
N HIS A 526 -0.77 -15.59 -4.45
CA HIS A 526 -0.27 -14.26 -4.79
C HIS A 526 -1.45 -13.33 -5.09
N ARG A 527 -1.53 -12.20 -4.39
CA ARG A 527 -2.55 -11.17 -4.57
C ARG A 527 -1.88 -9.81 -4.79
N LYS A 528 -2.22 -9.14 -5.89
CA LYS A 528 -1.69 -7.81 -6.26
C LYS A 528 -2.83 -6.92 -6.71
N GLY A 529 -3.05 -5.81 -6.02
CA GLY A 529 -4.30 -5.06 -6.11
C GLY A 529 -5.54 -5.95 -5.92
N SER A 530 -5.48 -6.92 -5.02
CA SER A 530 -6.58 -7.84 -4.76
C SER A 530 -6.56 -8.32 -3.31
N THR A 531 -7.74 -8.42 -2.70
CA THR A 531 -7.88 -8.44 -1.23
C THR A 531 -8.44 -9.79 -0.77
N ARG A 532 -7.95 -10.31 0.34
CA ARG A 532 -8.52 -11.52 0.96
C ARG A 532 -9.95 -11.26 1.42
N ALA A 533 -10.81 -12.25 1.25
CA ALA A 533 -12.27 -12.19 1.43
C ALA A 533 -12.80 -13.55 1.90
N PHE A 534 -12.27 -14.05 3.03
CA PHE A 534 -12.66 -15.36 3.56
C PHE A 534 -14.15 -15.43 3.98
N PRO A 535 -14.80 -16.60 3.82
CA PRO A 535 -16.22 -16.80 4.12
C PRO A 535 -16.54 -16.68 5.63
N PRO A 536 -17.83 -16.65 5.99
CA PRO A 536 -18.26 -16.97 7.36
C PRO A 536 -17.64 -18.29 7.84
N HIS A 537 -17.56 -18.47 9.17
CA HIS A 537 -17.03 -19.66 9.84
C HIS A 537 -15.54 -20.00 9.56
N HIS A 538 -14.82 -19.18 8.78
CA HIS A 538 -13.41 -19.43 8.48
C HIS A 538 -12.52 -19.18 9.71
N PRO A 539 -11.62 -20.10 10.12
CA PRO A 539 -10.91 -19.99 11.40
C PRO A 539 -9.91 -18.83 11.50
N LEU A 540 -9.55 -18.19 10.38
CA LEU A 540 -8.62 -17.05 10.32
C LEU A 540 -9.32 -15.66 10.24
N ILE A 541 -10.59 -15.56 10.64
CA ILE A 541 -11.31 -14.27 10.73
C ILE A 541 -11.70 -13.97 12.20
N PRO A 542 -11.80 -12.70 12.62
CA PRO A 542 -12.12 -12.33 14.00
C PRO A 542 -13.43 -12.95 14.50
N VAL A 543 -13.52 -13.22 15.79
CA VAL A 543 -14.64 -13.94 16.42
C VAL A 543 -15.99 -13.27 16.12
N ASP A 544 -16.06 -11.94 16.16
CA ASP A 544 -17.28 -11.18 15.88
C ASP A 544 -17.73 -11.23 14.42
N TYR A 545 -16.83 -11.54 13.49
CA TYR A 545 -17.09 -11.64 12.06
C TYR A 545 -17.30 -13.08 11.57
N GLN A 546 -17.23 -14.07 12.47
CA GLN A 546 -17.48 -15.48 12.17
C GLN A 546 -18.86 -15.75 11.54
N LEU A 547 -19.85 -14.89 11.76
CA LEU A 547 -21.19 -15.00 11.15
C LEU A 547 -21.42 -14.07 9.94
N THR A 548 -20.47 -13.20 9.61
CA THR A 548 -20.58 -12.20 8.53
C THR A 548 -19.67 -12.52 7.33
N GLY A 549 -18.59 -13.26 7.57
CA GLY A 549 -17.43 -13.34 6.67
C GLY A 549 -16.45 -12.20 6.92
N GLN A 550 -15.21 -12.36 6.45
CA GLN A 550 -14.13 -11.40 6.66
C GLN A 550 -14.53 -10.01 6.10
N PRO A 551 -14.33 -8.91 6.84
CA PRO A 551 -14.45 -7.58 6.26
C PRO A 551 -13.44 -7.38 5.13
N VAL A 552 -13.85 -6.67 4.09
CA VAL A 552 -12.99 -6.29 2.96
C VAL A 552 -13.16 -4.80 2.72
N LEU A 553 -12.06 -4.06 2.76
CA LEU A 553 -12.05 -2.61 2.68
C LEU A 553 -11.65 -2.18 1.26
N ILE A 554 -12.61 -1.59 0.54
CA ILE A 554 -12.47 -1.25 -0.88
C ILE A 554 -12.34 0.27 -1.03
N GLY A 555 -11.14 0.71 -1.40
CA GLY A 555 -10.82 2.12 -1.55
C GLY A 555 -11.38 2.74 -2.83
N GLY A 556 -12.06 3.88 -2.70
CA GLY A 556 -12.47 4.72 -3.81
C GLY A 556 -11.32 5.56 -4.37
N THR A 557 -11.56 6.87 -4.42
CA THR A 557 -10.59 7.93 -4.75
C THR A 557 -10.93 9.15 -3.89
N MET A 558 -10.09 10.18 -3.90
CA MET A 558 -10.33 11.41 -3.12
C MET A 558 -11.66 12.14 -3.40
N GLY A 559 -12.41 11.75 -4.45
CA GLY A 559 -13.75 12.25 -4.76
C GLY A 559 -14.78 11.16 -5.05
N THR A 560 -14.58 9.91 -4.63
CA THR A 560 -15.57 8.83 -4.82
C THR A 560 -15.78 7.98 -3.57
N CYS A 561 -16.93 7.31 -3.48
CA CYS A 561 -17.25 6.47 -2.32
C CYS A 561 -16.30 5.28 -2.17
N SER A 562 -16.00 4.93 -0.91
CA SER A 562 -15.39 3.66 -0.54
C SER A 562 -16.46 2.66 -0.09
N TYR A 563 -16.13 1.38 0.01
CA TYR A 563 -17.06 0.33 0.45
C TYR A 563 -16.44 -0.61 1.48
N VAL A 564 -17.30 -1.15 2.36
CA VAL A 564 -16.99 -2.36 3.13
C VAL A 564 -17.83 -3.50 2.57
N LEU A 565 -17.14 -4.59 2.20
CA LEU A 565 -17.75 -5.84 1.76
C LEU A 565 -17.49 -6.94 2.80
N THR A 566 -18.16 -8.09 2.66
CA THR A 566 -17.77 -9.33 3.35
C THR A 566 -17.45 -10.46 2.39
N GLY A 567 -16.58 -11.38 2.83
CA GLY A 567 -16.22 -12.60 2.11
C GLY A 567 -17.36 -13.63 2.03
N THR A 568 -17.21 -14.62 1.14
CA THR A 568 -18.28 -15.56 0.78
C THR A 568 -17.76 -16.96 0.42
N GLU A 569 -18.63 -17.96 0.52
CA GLU A 569 -18.32 -19.34 0.08
C GLU A 569 -18.06 -19.43 -1.43
N GLN A 570 -18.77 -18.64 -2.23
CA GLN A 570 -18.57 -18.60 -3.68
C GLN A 570 -17.21 -17.97 -4.02
N GLY A 571 -16.80 -16.91 -3.32
CA GLY A 571 -15.44 -16.36 -3.40
C GLY A 571 -14.37 -17.34 -2.92
N MET A 572 -14.66 -18.15 -1.88
CA MET A 572 -13.76 -19.21 -1.45
C MET A 572 -13.52 -20.24 -2.57
N ALA A 573 -14.59 -20.68 -3.23
CA ALA A 573 -14.54 -21.69 -4.29
C ALA A 573 -14.03 -21.18 -5.65
N GLU A 574 -14.43 -19.99 -6.10
CA GLU A 574 -14.12 -19.47 -7.44
C GLU A 574 -12.86 -18.60 -7.50
N THR A 575 -12.46 -17.98 -6.38
CA THR A 575 -11.37 -17.00 -6.34
C THR A 575 -10.43 -17.17 -5.13
N PHE A 576 -10.33 -18.38 -4.56
CA PHE A 576 -9.45 -18.65 -3.40
C PHE A 576 -9.62 -17.62 -2.27
N GLY A 577 -10.87 -17.28 -1.96
CA GLY A 577 -11.23 -16.29 -0.95
C GLY A 577 -10.66 -14.91 -1.28
N THR A 578 -10.84 -14.43 -2.51
CA THR A 578 -10.25 -13.16 -2.99
C THR A 578 -11.26 -12.30 -3.75
N THR A 579 -11.25 -10.98 -3.51
CA THR A 579 -12.03 -9.99 -4.26
C THR A 579 -11.17 -8.75 -4.61
N CYS A 580 -11.78 -7.72 -5.18
CA CYS A 580 -11.14 -6.45 -5.55
C CYS A 580 -10.47 -5.72 -4.36
N HIS A 581 -9.72 -4.65 -4.64
CA HIS A 581 -9.08 -3.79 -3.62
C HIS A 581 -9.53 -2.33 -3.65
N GLY A 582 -10.06 -1.87 -4.78
CA GLY A 582 -10.45 -0.47 -4.96
C GLY A 582 -10.94 -0.19 -6.37
N ALA A 583 -10.97 1.08 -6.75
CA ALA A 583 -11.41 1.48 -8.08
C ALA A 583 -10.55 0.88 -9.23
N GLY A 584 -9.22 0.85 -9.08
CA GLY A 584 -8.29 0.48 -10.16
C GLY A 584 -8.20 1.56 -11.26
N ARG A 585 -7.03 1.70 -11.91
CA ARG A 585 -6.80 2.84 -12.80
C ARG A 585 -7.40 2.64 -14.19
N ALA A 586 -8.05 3.69 -14.70
CA ALA A 586 -8.48 3.80 -16.09
C ALA A 586 -7.46 4.60 -16.94
N LEU A 587 -6.75 5.55 -16.34
CA LEU A 587 -5.72 6.36 -16.99
C LEU A 587 -4.36 6.19 -16.32
N SER A 588 -3.30 6.07 -17.12
CA SER A 588 -1.93 6.15 -16.60
C SER A 588 -1.65 7.55 -16.04
N ARG A 589 -0.79 7.65 -15.01
CA ARG A 589 -0.41 8.94 -14.39
C ARG A 589 0.09 9.97 -15.42
N ALA A 590 0.80 9.53 -16.45
CA ALA A 590 1.26 10.36 -17.56
C ALA A 590 0.19 10.72 -18.61
N LYS A 591 -0.98 10.07 -18.63
CA LYS A 591 -2.17 10.53 -19.37
C LYS A 591 -2.98 11.52 -18.52
N SER A 592 -3.15 11.22 -17.23
CA SER A 592 -3.84 12.08 -16.25
C SER A 592 -3.25 13.51 -16.22
N ARG A 593 -1.93 13.65 -16.00
CA ARG A 593 -1.18 14.94 -16.05
C ARG A 593 -1.18 15.69 -17.40
N ARG A 594 -1.78 15.13 -18.45
CA ARG A 594 -1.93 15.80 -19.77
C ARG A 594 -3.38 16.13 -20.11
N ASN A 595 -4.33 15.62 -19.34
CA ASN A 595 -5.75 15.62 -19.66
C ASN A 595 -6.60 16.31 -18.58
N LEU A 596 -6.06 16.51 -17.38
CA LEU A 596 -6.75 17.09 -16.22
C LEU A 596 -5.93 18.27 -15.70
N ASP A 597 -6.59 19.37 -15.35
CA ASP A 597 -5.97 20.47 -14.62
C ASP A 597 -5.98 20.21 -13.10
N PHE A 598 -5.15 20.95 -12.36
CA PHE A 598 -5.10 20.89 -10.91
C PHE A 598 -6.27 21.62 -10.24
N GLN A 599 -6.60 22.83 -10.69
CA GLN A 599 -7.62 23.66 -10.08
C GLN A 599 -9.02 23.08 -10.34
N ASP A 600 -9.30 22.64 -11.57
CA ASP A 600 -10.52 21.92 -11.93
C ASP A 600 -10.83 20.73 -11.01
N VAL A 601 -9.80 20.04 -10.50
CA VAL A 601 -9.96 18.89 -9.59
C VAL A 601 -10.20 19.36 -8.15
N LEU A 602 -9.53 20.43 -7.69
CA LEU A 602 -9.82 21.00 -6.37
C LEU A 602 -11.23 21.59 -6.30
N ASP A 603 -11.64 22.34 -7.32
CA ASP A 603 -12.93 23.04 -7.34
C ASP A 603 -14.09 22.03 -7.34
N LYS A 604 -14.00 20.94 -8.12
CA LYS A 604 -14.96 19.81 -8.07
C LYS A 604 -15.05 19.18 -6.67
N LEU A 605 -13.93 19.03 -5.97
CA LEU A 605 -13.91 18.45 -4.62
C LEU A 605 -14.54 19.42 -3.61
N ALA A 606 -14.33 20.72 -3.76
CA ALA A 606 -14.97 21.75 -2.96
C ALA A 606 -16.50 21.81 -3.22
N ASP A 607 -16.94 21.70 -4.48
CA ASP A 607 -18.36 21.59 -4.87
C ASP A 607 -19.02 20.33 -4.26
N MET A 608 -18.27 19.23 -4.14
CA MET A 608 -18.69 18.01 -3.44
C MET A 608 -18.62 18.13 -1.90
N GLY A 609 -18.19 19.28 -1.37
CA GLY A 609 -18.07 19.55 0.07
C GLY A 609 -16.90 18.85 0.77
N ILE A 610 -15.90 18.38 0.02
CA ILE A 610 -14.78 17.57 0.49
C ILE A 610 -13.59 18.48 0.86
N ALA A 611 -13.22 18.48 2.14
CA ALA A 611 -12.01 19.17 2.63
C ALA A 611 -10.75 18.42 2.16
N ILE A 612 -9.79 19.08 1.52
CA ILE A 612 -8.58 18.40 1.02
C ILE A 612 -7.28 19.04 1.54
N ARG A 613 -6.30 18.19 1.86
CA ARG A 613 -4.92 18.58 2.21
C ARG A 613 -3.91 17.71 1.46
N VAL A 614 -2.99 18.35 0.73
CA VAL A 614 -2.10 17.67 -0.21
C VAL A 614 -0.66 18.16 -0.10
N ALA A 615 0.29 17.23 0.01
CA ALA A 615 1.73 17.57 0.08
C ALA A 615 2.29 18.15 -1.22
N SER A 616 1.68 17.84 -2.37
CA SER A 616 2.10 18.35 -3.67
C SER A 616 0.94 18.49 -4.65
N PRO A 617 0.66 19.70 -5.18
CA PRO A 617 -0.34 19.93 -6.23
C PRO A 617 -0.20 19.00 -7.45
N LYS A 618 1.05 18.68 -7.83
CA LYS A 618 1.35 17.82 -8.99
C LYS A 618 0.78 16.40 -8.86
N LEU A 619 0.59 15.92 -7.62
CA LEU A 619 0.11 14.57 -7.30
C LEU A 619 -1.41 14.50 -7.09
N VAL A 620 -2.14 15.60 -7.34
CA VAL A 620 -3.61 15.62 -7.35
C VAL A 620 -4.16 15.18 -8.71
N MET A 621 -3.70 15.83 -9.80
CA MET A 621 -4.04 15.43 -11.18
C MET A 621 -3.73 13.96 -11.49
N GLU A 622 -2.71 13.39 -10.84
CA GLU A 622 -2.34 11.98 -11.00
C GLU A 622 -3.35 11.01 -10.38
N GLU A 623 -4.11 11.45 -9.39
CA GLU A 623 -4.94 10.59 -8.54
C GLU A 623 -6.41 11.04 -8.50
N ALA A 624 -6.78 11.99 -9.37
CA ALA A 624 -8.12 12.53 -9.54
C ALA A 624 -9.14 11.42 -9.92
N PRO A 625 -10.43 11.55 -9.55
CA PRO A 625 -11.46 10.54 -9.82
C PRO A 625 -11.49 10.03 -11.27
N GLU A 626 -11.35 10.92 -12.25
CA GLU A 626 -11.37 10.60 -13.68
C GLU A 626 -10.16 9.78 -14.16
N SER A 627 -9.14 9.59 -13.30
CA SER A 627 -8.01 8.70 -13.55
C SER A 627 -8.31 7.23 -13.26
N TYR A 628 -9.43 6.95 -12.60
CA TYR A 628 -9.83 5.64 -12.08
C TYR A 628 -11.08 5.12 -12.79
N LYS A 629 -11.35 3.81 -12.64
CA LYS A 629 -12.64 3.23 -13.00
C LYS A 629 -13.70 3.66 -11.97
N ASN A 630 -14.97 3.46 -12.30
CA ASN A 630 -16.03 3.61 -11.32
C ASN A 630 -15.95 2.47 -10.27
N VAL A 631 -15.64 2.82 -9.02
CA VAL A 631 -15.57 1.88 -7.88
C VAL A 631 -16.91 1.16 -7.64
N THR A 632 -18.04 1.80 -7.94
CA THR A 632 -19.37 1.17 -7.83
C THR A 632 -19.59 0.11 -8.90
N ASP A 633 -19.06 0.30 -10.12
CA ASP A 633 -19.06 -0.76 -11.15
C ASP A 633 -18.22 -1.96 -10.72
N VAL A 634 -17.04 -1.71 -10.12
CA VAL A 634 -16.15 -2.77 -9.61
C VAL A 634 -16.84 -3.57 -8.50
N VAL A 635 -17.39 -2.87 -7.50
CA VAL A 635 -18.04 -3.49 -6.34
C VAL A 635 -19.32 -4.21 -6.71
N ASN A 636 -20.15 -3.65 -7.62
CA ASN A 636 -21.33 -4.36 -8.12
C ASN A 636 -20.91 -5.62 -8.91
N THR A 637 -19.89 -5.54 -9.77
CA THR A 637 -19.39 -6.73 -10.50
C THR A 637 -18.96 -7.85 -9.54
N CYS A 638 -18.24 -7.52 -8.45
CA CYS A 638 -17.88 -8.49 -7.40
C CYS A 638 -19.08 -9.02 -6.60
N HIS A 639 -20.15 -8.24 -6.48
CA HIS A 639 -21.38 -8.62 -5.80
C HIS A 639 -22.26 -9.55 -6.65
N ASP A 640 -22.43 -9.21 -7.91
CA ASP A 640 -23.26 -9.91 -8.88
C ASP A 640 -22.57 -11.21 -9.36
N ALA A 641 -21.24 -11.27 -9.30
CA ALA A 641 -20.46 -12.51 -9.40
C ALA A 641 -20.46 -13.35 -8.10
N GLY A 642 -21.09 -12.87 -7.01
CA GLY A 642 -21.21 -13.58 -5.74
C GLY A 642 -19.94 -13.69 -4.90
N ILE A 643 -18.76 -13.34 -5.42
CA ILE A 643 -17.46 -13.51 -4.75
C ILE A 643 -17.27 -12.67 -3.47
N SER A 644 -18.03 -11.58 -3.32
CA SER A 644 -18.11 -10.81 -2.06
C SER A 644 -19.46 -10.11 -1.93
N LYS A 645 -19.92 -9.79 -0.72
CA LYS A 645 -21.22 -9.11 -0.50
C LYS A 645 -21.05 -7.69 0.01
N LYS A 646 -21.80 -6.74 -0.55
CA LYS A 646 -21.85 -5.36 -0.05
C LYS A 646 -22.39 -5.35 1.39
N ALA A 647 -21.73 -4.60 2.28
CA ALA A 647 -22.19 -4.38 3.65
C ALA A 647 -22.42 -2.90 3.95
N ILE A 648 -21.45 -2.03 3.61
CA ILE A 648 -21.48 -0.58 3.90
C ILE A 648 -20.93 0.21 2.69
N LYS A 649 -21.47 1.40 2.43
CA LYS A 649 -20.93 2.42 1.53
C LYS A 649 -20.54 3.65 2.34
N LEU A 650 -19.38 4.21 2.04
CA LEU A 650 -18.76 5.32 2.74
C LEU A 650 -18.50 6.48 1.77
N ARG A 651 -18.91 7.70 2.12
CA ARG A 651 -18.66 8.93 1.34
C ARG A 651 -17.53 9.74 1.98
N PRO A 652 -16.45 10.11 1.27
CA PRO A 652 -15.44 11.01 1.84
C PRO A 652 -16.01 12.39 2.12
N ILE A 653 -15.61 12.98 3.25
CA ILE A 653 -15.85 14.39 3.62
C ILE A 653 -14.54 15.15 3.85
N ALA A 654 -13.45 14.46 4.17
CA ALA A 654 -12.11 15.06 4.18
C ALA A 654 -11.06 14.06 3.69
N VAL A 655 -10.06 14.53 2.92
CA VAL A 655 -9.01 13.71 2.32
C VAL A 655 -7.63 14.33 2.55
N ILE A 656 -6.69 13.50 3.00
CA ILE A 656 -5.29 13.85 3.21
C ILE A 656 -4.42 12.96 2.34
N LYS A 657 -3.56 13.58 1.53
CA LYS A 657 -2.72 12.88 0.55
C LYS A 657 -1.31 13.44 0.48
N GLY A 658 -0.37 12.58 0.10
CA GLY A 658 0.98 12.99 -0.29
C GLY A 658 1.29 12.86 -1.77
#